data_AF-A0A6N6PIF5-F1
#
_entry.id   AF-A0A6N6PIF5-F1
#
_cell.length_a   1.000
_cell.length_b   1.000
_cell.length_c   1.000
_cell.angle_alpha   90.00
_cell.angle_beta   90.00
_cell.angle_gamma   90.00
#
_symmetry.space_group_name_H-M   'P 1'
#
loop_
_entity.id
_entity.type
_entity.pdbx_description
1 polymer ?
#
loop_
_entity_poly.entity_id
_entity_poly.type
_entity_poly.pdbx_seq_one_letter_code
_entity_poly.pdbx_strand_id
1 'polypeptide(L)'
;HVGDAVPAQALTLTNDAANDGFSEHLDAAFNGSTGGATGTGTISLLAPEDANTTSLLVGLNTSTVGAKSGTVTVGLTSNGAGTSSLGTTALTSQVITVNAGSVFRFAAPGVIGSSVTLANVHVGDTFGTSALSITNSAANDGFSEGLNAATANLTGDASAAGTITNLLGTSTAISVSLSSTATAGAKTGTVDVLLTSNGANSGLANTALAPQTVTVNGSVFRLAAAGTIGSPVVFRGNHHLGDAVTGQALTISNEAAADGFSEGLDATFLGSTGGALGSGTISLLAPGGSNATSLLVSLDTASVGAKSGTVTVRLTSNGAGTSLLGTTALGSQVITVNAGSVFRLAAANTIGAVTFSGNHHVGDVVAPQALSLTNTAAADGFSEKLDAAYTGATGGATTTDSISLLSPGDTNSTSLLVGLNTATVGAKAGTVTVALTSNGAGTSSLGTTALTPQVVTVNAGNVFRFAAPGVIGSSVTLANVHVGDTFGTSALSITNSAANDGFSEGLNAATANLTGDASAAGTITNLPGTSNAISVGLGNASTGTAGARTGTVDITLVSNGTASGLANTALATQPVTVSGAVFNLAAANAITPSVNLGRVRVDGTFGTAALGVTNLAATGAFTEGLNATLTASSGAATHNSGAISDLGGGASNSASLAVGLGGAANTATPGAVSGTVTVGLASNGTASGLANTALTAQIVSVSGFVYSGAGVWNLPGSSTWAAIPNWQANGGVPGLDAGFTATDTATFATAVTGDTVVSLQGVSPSLQAVIFDNATHDYEIDNTGGGTLQLDNGATAAAVTNSAGTHRISAPVELRSNVTVAVTGAGDSLAITGTVTQSGTRSLTKTGAGTLTLNGDQLYNTLVTSGGTTNINGVLGTAPGSATVQVNATTRFGSVSQSLASLTIGAGATVVFTSGATGFSSGEKGSSGGGSALVPEPSALGLLLVGALGMLTRRRR
;
A
#
# COMPACT_ATOMS: atom_id res chain seq x y z
N HIS A 1 146.21 38.94 15.76
CA HIS A 1 144.95 39.69 15.95
C HIS A 1 145.11 40.82 16.96
N VAL A 2 144.07 41.65 17.13
CA VAL A 2 144.01 42.72 18.15
C VAL A 2 144.32 42.13 19.53
N GLY A 3 145.30 42.69 20.22
CA GLY A 3 145.73 42.26 21.55
C GLY A 3 146.80 41.16 21.59
N ASP A 4 147.21 40.61 20.44
CA ASP A 4 148.27 39.58 20.40
C ASP A 4 149.65 40.20 20.62
N ALA A 5 150.55 39.49 21.33
CA ALA A 5 151.93 39.93 21.54
C ALA A 5 152.79 39.75 20.28
N VAL A 6 153.61 40.75 19.93
CA VAL A 6 154.57 40.71 18.81
C VAL A 6 156.01 40.74 19.35
N PRO A 7 156.93 39.89 18.86
CA PRO A 7 158.33 39.91 19.31
C PRO A 7 159.00 41.26 19.07
N ALA A 8 159.73 41.78 20.07
CA ALA A 8 160.57 42.98 19.91
C ALA A 8 161.96 42.61 19.34
N GLN A 9 162.54 43.47 18.52
CA GLN A 9 163.84 43.32 17.88
C GLN A 9 164.91 44.16 18.58
N ALA A 10 166.06 43.58 18.91
CA ALA A 10 167.17 44.31 19.55
C ALA A 10 168.01 45.10 18.52
N LEU A 11 168.53 46.26 18.92
CA LEU A 11 169.42 47.13 18.16
C LEU A 11 170.87 46.98 18.62
N THR A 12 171.80 47.22 17.70
CA THR A 12 173.25 47.26 17.99
C THR A 12 173.76 48.70 17.99
N LEU A 13 174.47 49.08 19.04
CA LEU A 13 175.16 50.35 19.16
C LEU A 13 176.63 50.12 19.56
N THR A 14 177.55 50.78 18.86
CA THR A 14 179.00 50.72 19.11
C THR A 14 179.53 52.11 19.45
N ASN A 15 180.46 52.21 20.41
CA ASN A 15 181.21 53.44 20.66
C ASN A 15 182.52 53.41 19.86
N ASP A 16 182.57 54.10 18.72
CA ASP A 16 183.74 54.05 17.82
C ASP A 16 184.91 54.98 18.25
N ALA A 17 184.86 55.59 19.44
CA ALA A 17 185.99 56.38 19.95
C ALA A 17 187.22 55.49 20.22
N ALA A 18 188.44 56.02 20.01
CA ALA A 18 189.68 55.25 20.15
C ALA A 18 190.03 55.01 21.63
N ASN A 19 190.41 53.78 22.01
CA ASN A 19 190.77 53.47 23.39
C ASN A 19 192.22 53.90 23.75
N ASP A 20 192.46 55.22 23.76
CA ASP A 20 193.74 55.84 24.07
C ASP A 20 193.92 56.20 25.55
N GLY A 21 192.96 55.79 26.38
CA GLY A 21 192.88 56.14 27.81
C GLY A 21 192.33 57.55 28.08
N PHE A 22 192.03 58.34 27.04
CA PHE A 22 191.48 59.69 27.15
C PHE A 22 190.06 59.82 26.55
N SER A 23 189.66 58.92 25.66
CA SER A 23 188.30 58.91 25.07
C SER A 23 187.20 58.58 26.08
N GLU A 24 186.08 59.29 25.95
CA GLU A 24 184.93 59.17 26.83
C GLU A 24 184.04 57.96 26.49
N HIS A 25 183.30 57.47 27.47
CA HIS A 25 182.34 56.39 27.27
C HIS A 25 181.04 56.93 26.62
N LEU A 26 180.22 56.07 26.02
CA LEU A 26 178.97 56.42 25.36
C LEU A 26 177.74 55.92 26.13
N ASP A 27 176.84 56.82 26.47
CA ASP A 27 175.48 56.50 26.94
C ASP A 27 174.49 56.56 25.77
N ALA A 28 173.47 55.69 25.79
CA ALA A 28 172.38 55.73 24.82
C ALA A 28 171.02 55.38 25.43
N ALA A 29 169.97 56.11 25.05
CA ALA A 29 168.61 55.85 25.49
C ALA A 29 167.59 56.29 24.44
N PHE A 30 166.43 55.64 24.39
CA PHE A 30 165.34 56.13 23.53
C PHE A 30 164.76 57.44 24.08
N ASN A 31 164.68 58.48 23.24
CA ASN A 31 164.18 59.81 23.61
C ASN A 31 162.90 60.21 22.85
N GLY A 32 162.27 59.27 22.14
CA GLY A 32 160.94 59.41 21.57
C GLY A 32 160.60 58.29 20.57
N SER A 33 159.30 58.01 20.41
CA SER A 33 158.79 57.18 19.31
C SER A 33 157.61 57.86 18.61
N THR A 34 157.39 57.52 17.34
CA THR A 34 156.25 57.99 16.54
C THR A 34 155.52 56.81 15.91
N GLY A 35 154.25 57.00 15.57
CA GLY A 35 153.43 55.98 14.92
C GLY A 35 153.16 54.76 15.81
N GLY A 36 153.12 53.57 15.20
CA GLY A 36 152.90 52.29 15.87
C GLY A 36 154.15 51.65 16.47
N ALA A 37 155.31 52.32 16.39
CA ALA A 37 156.59 51.81 16.87
C ALA A 37 156.76 52.02 18.39
N THR A 38 157.32 51.02 19.06
CA THR A 38 157.71 51.08 20.47
C THR A 38 159.22 50.91 20.60
N GLY A 39 159.87 51.65 21.49
CA GLY A 39 161.29 51.55 21.79
C GLY A 39 161.52 51.51 23.30
N THR A 40 162.31 50.56 23.79
CA THR A 40 162.56 50.36 25.23
C THR A 40 164.01 49.98 25.50
N GLY A 41 164.60 50.53 26.57
CA GLY A 41 165.94 50.18 27.06
C GLY A 41 166.93 51.34 27.02
N THR A 42 168.08 51.16 27.68
CA THR A 42 169.17 52.13 27.82
C THR A 42 170.52 51.43 27.89
N ILE A 43 171.58 52.09 27.42
CA ILE A 43 172.98 51.71 27.56
C ILE A 43 173.67 52.82 28.35
N SER A 44 174.51 52.49 29.32
CA SER A 44 175.33 53.50 30.00
C SER A 44 176.79 53.06 30.11
N LEU A 45 177.70 54.04 29.97
CA LEU A 45 179.14 53.89 30.03
C LEU A 45 179.64 52.79 29.09
N LEU A 46 179.25 52.83 27.81
CA LEU A 46 179.83 51.95 26.80
C LEU A 46 181.26 52.40 26.51
N ALA A 47 182.25 51.58 26.85
CA ALA A 47 183.66 51.93 26.71
C ALA A 47 184.04 52.22 25.25
N PRO A 48 185.07 53.03 25.00
CA PRO A 48 185.61 53.22 23.65
C PRO A 48 185.93 51.86 22.98
N GLU A 49 185.55 51.71 21.72
CA GLU A 49 185.57 50.49 20.87
C GLU A 49 184.60 49.34 21.24
N ASP A 50 183.82 49.44 22.33
CA ASP A 50 182.83 48.42 22.71
C ASP A 50 181.47 48.57 21.99
N ALA A 51 180.74 47.46 21.87
CA ALA A 51 179.38 47.41 21.30
C ALA A 51 178.36 46.71 22.22
N ASN A 52 177.12 47.19 22.23
CA ASN A 52 175.97 46.56 22.87
C ASN A 52 174.91 46.21 21.83
N THR A 53 174.49 44.94 21.80
CA THR A 53 173.58 44.37 20.80
C THR A 53 172.20 44.00 21.34
N THR A 54 171.93 44.22 22.62
CA THR A 54 170.78 43.61 23.31
C THR A 54 169.92 44.58 24.09
N SER A 55 170.48 45.71 24.52
CA SER A 55 169.85 46.53 25.56
C SER A 55 168.85 47.54 25.02
N LEU A 56 168.86 47.84 23.72
CA LEU A 56 167.86 48.69 23.06
C LEU A 56 166.94 47.80 22.20
N LEU A 57 165.64 47.75 22.52
CA LEU A 57 164.64 46.91 21.84
C LEU A 57 163.56 47.75 21.16
N VAL A 58 163.11 47.33 19.97
CA VAL A 58 162.06 47.99 19.19
C VAL A 58 160.93 47.03 18.81
N GLY A 59 159.67 47.47 18.82
CA GLY A 59 158.50 46.63 18.54
C GLY A 59 157.31 47.38 17.92
N LEU A 60 156.15 46.71 17.85
CA LEU A 60 154.88 47.25 17.32
C LEU A 60 153.74 47.14 18.34
N ASN A 61 152.84 48.13 18.39
CA ASN A 61 151.65 48.11 19.26
C ASN A 61 150.43 47.47 18.56
N THR A 62 149.90 46.38 19.13
CA THR A 62 148.77 45.59 18.59
C THR A 62 147.42 45.81 19.29
N SER A 63 147.32 46.76 20.23
CA SER A 63 146.09 47.02 21.00
C SER A 63 144.90 47.51 20.16
N THR A 64 145.15 47.97 18.94
CA THR A 64 144.12 48.47 18.02
C THR A 64 144.31 47.90 16.64
N VAL A 65 143.21 47.71 15.93
CA VAL A 65 143.16 47.21 14.54
C VAL A 65 143.85 48.19 13.57
N GLY A 66 144.38 47.70 12.45
CA GLY A 66 144.93 48.51 11.36
C GLY A 66 146.44 48.31 11.10
N ALA A 67 146.97 49.00 10.08
CA ALA A 67 148.39 49.01 9.74
C ALA A 67 149.22 49.81 10.77
N LYS A 68 150.39 49.30 11.14
CA LYS A 68 151.28 49.82 12.18
C LYS A 68 152.69 50.01 11.62
N SER A 69 153.21 51.24 11.62
CA SER A 69 154.62 51.59 11.32
C SER A 69 155.02 52.85 12.08
N GLY A 70 156.32 53.12 12.22
CA GLY A 70 156.80 54.30 12.94
C GLY A 70 158.31 54.40 13.08
N THR A 71 158.80 55.38 13.83
CA THR A 71 160.23 55.53 14.15
C THR A 71 160.46 55.57 15.66
N VAL A 72 161.64 55.15 16.09
CA VAL A 72 162.16 55.36 17.44
C VAL A 72 163.46 56.16 17.35
N THR A 73 163.69 57.10 18.26
CA THR A 73 164.91 57.92 18.27
C THR A 73 165.78 57.52 19.45
N VAL A 74 167.06 57.25 19.21
CA VAL A 74 168.09 56.91 20.20
C VAL A 74 168.94 58.14 20.44
N GLY A 75 168.81 58.76 21.61
CA GLY A 75 169.70 59.80 22.10
C GLY A 75 171.04 59.21 22.51
N LEU A 76 172.13 59.89 22.13
CA LEU A 76 173.50 59.47 22.39
C LEU A 76 174.19 60.56 23.20
N THR A 77 175.00 60.18 24.20
CA THR A 77 175.69 61.13 25.07
C THR A 77 177.11 60.64 25.32
N SER A 78 178.11 61.45 24.97
CA SER A 78 179.49 61.25 25.42
C SER A 78 179.55 61.51 26.92
N ASN A 79 180.18 60.63 27.68
CA ASN A 79 180.22 60.67 29.13
C ASN A 79 181.65 60.45 29.64
N GLY A 80 182.25 61.52 30.16
CA GLY A 80 183.59 61.52 30.73
C GLY A 80 183.72 60.87 32.12
N ALA A 81 182.63 60.37 32.71
CA ALA A 81 182.69 59.67 33.99
C ALA A 81 183.56 58.40 33.90
N GLY A 82 184.54 58.27 34.80
CA GLY A 82 185.52 57.18 34.79
C GLY A 82 186.70 57.34 33.81
N THR A 83 186.71 58.40 32.99
CA THR A 83 187.80 58.77 32.06
C THR A 83 188.21 60.22 32.25
N SER A 84 187.79 61.15 31.39
CA SER A 84 188.22 62.57 31.37
C SER A 84 187.75 63.40 32.58
N SER A 85 186.66 62.98 33.23
CA SER A 85 185.93 63.73 34.27
C SER A 85 185.35 65.08 33.81
N LEU A 86 185.27 65.35 32.50
CA LEU A 86 184.80 66.62 31.93
C LEU A 86 183.26 66.75 31.85
N GLY A 87 182.51 65.82 32.46
CA GLY A 87 181.05 65.79 32.45
C GLY A 87 180.48 65.04 31.25
N THR A 88 179.22 65.30 30.91
CA THR A 88 178.55 64.68 29.76
C THR A 88 178.30 65.68 28.64
N THR A 89 178.49 65.25 27.39
CA THR A 89 178.23 66.03 26.19
C THR A 89 177.25 65.27 25.31
N ALA A 90 176.08 65.85 25.06
CA ALA A 90 175.08 65.25 24.16
C ALA A 90 175.63 65.16 22.74
N LEU A 91 175.49 63.99 22.13
CA LEU A 91 175.77 63.73 20.74
C LEU A 91 174.47 63.79 19.93
N THR A 92 174.61 63.93 18.61
CA THR A 92 173.47 63.84 17.70
C THR A 92 172.77 62.49 17.83
N SER A 93 171.46 62.53 18.07
CA SER A 93 170.62 61.33 18.19
C SER A 93 170.47 60.62 16.85
N GLN A 94 170.30 59.30 16.88
CA GLN A 94 170.03 58.45 15.72
C GLN A 94 168.55 58.12 15.63
N VAL A 95 167.94 58.20 14.44
CA VAL A 95 166.53 57.82 14.22
C VAL A 95 166.47 56.47 13.51
N ILE A 96 165.70 55.53 14.07
CA ILE A 96 165.51 54.18 13.53
C ILE A 96 164.06 54.00 13.10
N THR A 97 163.87 53.55 11.88
CA THR A 97 162.53 53.27 11.33
C THR A 97 162.15 51.81 11.59
N VAL A 98 160.97 51.60 12.19
CA VAL A 98 160.32 50.30 12.35
C VAL A 98 159.26 50.17 11.26
N ASN A 99 159.59 49.39 10.23
CA ASN A 99 158.72 49.16 9.08
C ASN A 99 157.53 48.22 9.40
N ALA A 100 156.50 48.26 8.54
CA ALA A 100 155.11 48.02 8.92
C ALA A 100 154.65 46.56 9.15
N GLY A 101 153.75 46.36 10.13
CA GLY A 101 152.87 45.17 10.31
C GLY A 101 151.39 45.55 10.39
N SER A 102 150.43 44.61 10.31
CA SER A 102 148.97 44.87 10.40
C SER A 102 148.26 44.05 11.46
N VAL A 103 147.18 44.58 12.03
CA VAL A 103 146.39 43.96 13.10
C VAL A 103 144.93 43.76 12.66
N PHE A 104 144.39 42.53 12.79
CA PHE A 104 143.04 42.12 12.37
C PHE A 104 142.15 41.66 13.54
N ARG A 105 140.83 41.63 13.35
CA ARG A 105 139.83 41.06 14.29
C ARG A 105 139.08 39.85 13.71
N PHE A 106 138.59 38.97 14.58
CA PHE A 106 137.79 37.81 14.19
C PHE A 106 136.41 38.21 13.62
N ALA A 107 135.80 37.30 12.88
CA ALA A 107 134.41 37.36 12.46
C ALA A 107 133.46 37.27 13.67
N ALA A 108 132.29 37.91 13.56
CA ALA A 108 131.29 37.97 14.63
C ALA A 108 129.92 37.46 14.11
N PRO A 109 129.61 36.16 14.21
CA PRO A 109 128.36 35.60 13.69
C PRO A 109 127.13 36.14 14.43
N GLY A 110 126.11 36.54 13.68
CA GLY A 110 124.79 36.89 14.21
C GLY A 110 123.98 35.66 14.63
N VAL A 111 122.89 35.87 15.36
CA VAL A 111 122.00 34.79 15.82
C VAL A 111 121.17 34.24 14.65
N ILE A 112 121.20 32.93 14.46
CA ILE A 112 120.40 32.15 13.53
C ILE A 112 119.13 31.72 14.28
N GLY A 113 117.96 31.85 13.66
CA GLY A 113 116.68 31.50 14.29
C GLY A 113 116.63 30.04 14.76
N SER A 114 116.05 29.79 15.94
CA SER A 114 116.09 28.48 16.60
C SER A 114 115.13 27.44 16.01
N SER A 115 114.15 27.83 15.19
CA SER A 115 113.26 26.87 14.54
C SER A 115 112.69 27.35 13.20
N VAL A 116 112.41 26.38 12.33
CA VAL A 116 111.70 26.49 11.05
C VAL A 116 110.54 25.51 11.04
N THR A 117 109.35 25.93 10.61
CA THR A 117 108.21 25.03 10.38
C THR A 117 107.83 25.03 8.91
N LEU A 118 107.80 23.85 8.30
CA LEU A 118 107.42 23.60 6.92
C LEU A 118 105.91 23.33 6.81
N ALA A 119 105.33 23.61 5.64
CA ALA A 119 103.93 23.33 5.38
C ALA A 119 103.61 21.83 5.43
N ASN A 120 102.34 21.50 5.68
CA ASN A 120 101.85 20.13 5.64
C ASN A 120 101.99 19.53 4.23
N VAL A 121 102.15 18.22 4.15
CA VAL A 121 102.22 17.47 2.88
C VAL A 121 101.44 16.15 3.00
N HIS A 122 101.06 15.51 1.88
CA HIS A 122 100.51 14.16 1.95
C HIS A 122 101.62 13.10 2.08
N VAL A 123 101.26 11.89 2.53
CA VAL A 123 102.17 10.74 2.51
C VAL A 123 102.65 10.49 1.07
N GLY A 124 103.96 10.43 0.89
CA GLY A 124 104.60 10.26 -0.42
C GLY A 124 104.95 11.54 -1.17
N ASP A 125 104.48 12.71 -0.70
CA ASP A 125 104.90 14.02 -1.24
C ASP A 125 106.31 14.40 -0.77
N THR A 126 106.77 15.62 -1.07
CA THR A 126 108.07 16.14 -0.59
C THR A 126 107.87 17.42 0.19
N PHE A 127 108.60 17.58 1.30
CA PHE A 127 108.67 18.86 1.99
C PHE A 127 109.45 19.88 1.17
N GLY A 128 109.03 21.15 1.21
CA GLY A 128 109.83 22.25 0.67
C GLY A 128 111.12 22.50 1.47
N THR A 129 111.99 23.36 0.95
CA THR A 129 113.17 23.86 1.67
C THR A 129 112.92 25.27 2.22
N SER A 130 113.57 25.61 3.33
CA SER A 130 113.58 26.96 3.91
C SER A 130 115.02 27.43 4.09
N ALA A 131 115.34 28.62 3.59
CA ALA A 131 116.69 29.18 3.72
C ALA A 131 116.94 29.74 5.13
N LEU A 132 118.17 29.58 5.65
CA LEU A 132 118.64 30.17 6.91
C LEU A 132 119.41 31.46 6.62
N SER A 133 119.04 32.55 7.30
CA SER A 133 119.76 33.83 7.20
C SER A 133 120.94 33.85 8.17
N ILE A 134 122.16 33.90 7.64
CA ILE A 134 123.42 33.88 8.40
C ILE A 134 124.17 35.18 8.13
N THR A 135 124.62 35.87 9.18
CA THR A 135 125.27 37.18 9.07
C THR A 135 126.60 37.21 9.81
N ASN A 136 127.63 37.82 9.22
CA ASN A 136 128.84 38.28 9.91
C ASN A 136 128.66 39.76 10.27
N SER A 137 128.70 40.06 11.57
CA SER A 137 128.50 41.40 12.13
C SER A 137 129.83 42.14 12.37
N ALA A 138 130.98 41.53 12.09
CA ALA A 138 132.26 42.22 12.17
C ALA A 138 132.33 43.30 11.07
N ALA A 139 132.82 44.50 11.38
CA ALA A 139 132.85 45.61 10.42
C ALA A 139 133.71 45.27 9.19
N ASN A 140 133.26 45.60 7.98
CA ASN A 140 133.98 45.29 6.75
C ASN A 140 134.90 46.45 6.32
N ASP A 141 135.90 46.77 7.13
CA ASP A 141 136.85 47.88 6.92
C ASP A 141 138.21 47.42 6.36
N GLY A 142 138.29 46.18 5.87
CA GLY A 142 139.55 45.57 5.41
C GLY A 142 140.40 44.95 6.51
N PHE A 143 140.00 45.05 7.78
CA PHE A 143 140.73 44.47 8.92
C PHE A 143 139.90 43.47 9.77
N SER A 144 138.83 42.91 9.20
CA SER A 144 138.10 41.76 9.77
C SER A 144 138.32 40.49 8.97
N GLU A 145 138.25 39.37 9.67
CA GLU A 145 138.07 38.06 9.06
C GLU A 145 136.64 37.84 8.58
N GLY A 146 136.49 37.05 7.51
CA GLY A 146 135.17 36.60 7.04
C GLY A 146 134.66 35.41 7.85
N LEU A 147 133.36 35.12 7.74
CA LEU A 147 132.71 34.00 8.44
C LEU A 147 132.49 32.82 7.48
N ASN A 148 133.01 31.66 7.83
CA ASN A 148 132.57 30.41 7.21
C ASN A 148 131.39 29.84 8.01
N ALA A 149 130.41 29.27 7.32
CA ALA A 149 129.32 28.51 7.92
C ALA A 149 129.08 27.20 7.16
N ALA A 150 128.90 26.10 7.87
CA ALA A 150 128.56 24.80 7.29
C ALA A 150 127.56 24.09 8.20
N THR A 151 126.80 23.15 7.66
CA THR A 151 125.86 22.33 8.44
C THR A 151 126.51 21.05 8.93
N ALA A 152 126.27 20.64 10.17
CA ALA A 152 126.53 19.27 10.63
C ALA A 152 125.55 18.85 11.73
N ASN A 153 125.79 17.69 12.33
CA ASN A 153 125.00 17.11 13.43
C ASN A 153 123.49 17.11 13.13
N LEU A 154 123.10 16.66 11.93
CA LEU A 154 121.70 16.51 11.59
C LEU A 154 121.10 15.38 12.44
N THR A 155 120.00 15.65 13.12
CA THR A 155 119.26 14.66 13.91
C THR A 155 117.78 14.64 13.53
N GLY A 156 117.10 13.54 13.83
CA GLY A 156 115.70 13.34 13.45
C GLY A 156 115.52 13.33 11.93
N ASP A 157 114.43 13.93 11.46
CA ASP A 157 114.10 14.00 10.04
C ASP A 157 114.77 15.17 9.31
N ALA A 158 115.55 16.01 10.02
CA ALA A 158 116.14 17.21 9.44
C ALA A 158 117.08 16.87 8.27
N SER A 159 116.92 17.62 7.18
CA SER A 159 117.83 17.67 6.05
C SER A 159 118.33 19.09 5.90
N ALA A 160 119.59 19.27 5.52
CA ALA A 160 120.14 20.58 5.29
C ALA A 160 121.18 20.53 4.17
N ALA A 161 121.32 21.63 3.45
CA ALA A 161 122.25 21.75 2.34
C ALA A 161 122.82 23.16 2.24
N GLY A 162 124.05 23.26 1.75
CA GLY A 162 124.74 24.51 1.51
C GLY A 162 125.93 24.74 2.45
N THR A 163 126.83 25.63 2.04
CA THR A 163 127.94 26.13 2.84
C THR A 163 128.15 27.61 2.51
N ILE A 164 128.80 28.33 3.42
CA ILE A 164 129.19 29.72 3.28
C ILE A 164 130.68 29.81 3.56
N THR A 165 131.42 30.51 2.69
CA THR A 165 132.87 30.72 2.84
C THR A 165 133.18 32.22 2.79
N ASN A 166 133.97 32.69 3.75
CA ASN A 166 134.51 34.04 3.86
C ASN A 166 133.45 35.16 3.80
N LEU A 167 132.33 34.98 4.51
CA LEU A 167 131.22 35.93 4.52
C LEU A 167 131.59 37.24 5.23
N LEU A 168 131.40 38.37 4.55
CA LEU A 168 131.63 39.72 5.07
C LEU A 168 130.31 40.48 5.40
N GLY A 169 129.15 39.84 5.21
CA GLY A 169 127.81 40.43 5.39
C GLY A 169 126.76 39.35 5.70
N THR A 170 125.62 39.31 4.99
CA THR A 170 124.55 38.31 5.17
C THR A 170 124.46 37.35 3.99
N SER A 171 124.10 36.08 4.24
CA SER A 171 123.86 35.05 3.23
C SER A 171 122.73 34.11 3.63
N THR A 172 122.02 33.59 2.63
CA THR A 172 120.95 32.60 2.77
C THR A 172 121.29 31.28 2.07
N ALA A 173 122.57 31.00 1.85
CA ALA A 173 123.02 29.85 1.06
C ALA A 173 122.83 28.49 1.75
N ILE A 174 122.63 28.49 3.07
CA ILE A 174 122.26 27.28 3.82
C ILE A 174 120.74 27.18 3.87
N SER A 175 120.18 26.02 3.56
CA SER A 175 118.75 25.75 3.65
C SER A 175 118.47 24.45 4.40
N VAL A 176 117.27 24.36 4.97
CA VAL A 176 116.81 23.23 5.77
C VAL A 176 115.49 22.69 5.25
N SER A 177 115.27 21.39 5.42
CA SER A 177 114.07 20.66 5.02
C SER A 177 113.88 19.43 5.92
N LEU A 178 112.93 18.57 5.59
CA LEU A 178 112.68 17.28 6.22
C LEU A 178 112.75 16.16 5.18
N SER A 179 113.35 15.03 5.56
CA SER A 179 113.80 14.00 4.62
C SER A 179 112.78 12.90 4.32
N SER A 180 111.73 12.72 5.12
CA SER A 180 110.80 11.60 4.98
C SER A 180 109.32 11.99 5.11
N THR A 181 108.54 11.56 4.11
CA THR A 181 107.07 11.64 4.07
C THR A 181 106.43 10.25 3.97
N ALA A 182 107.19 9.18 4.19
CA ALA A 182 106.73 7.80 3.98
C ALA A 182 105.59 7.38 4.94
N THR A 183 105.48 8.05 6.08
CA THR A 183 104.44 7.83 7.07
C THR A 183 103.83 9.14 7.52
N ALA A 184 102.51 9.14 7.72
CA ALA A 184 101.82 10.26 8.33
C ALA A 184 102.26 10.45 9.79
N GLY A 185 102.21 11.69 10.27
CA GLY A 185 102.68 12.09 11.59
C GLY A 185 103.45 13.40 11.57
N ALA A 186 103.73 13.92 12.76
CA ALA A 186 104.66 15.03 12.95
C ALA A 186 106.09 14.57 12.61
N LYS A 187 106.82 15.43 11.89
CA LYS A 187 108.21 15.24 11.47
C LYS A 187 109.04 16.35 12.07
N THR A 188 110.14 16.00 12.73
CA THR A 188 111.00 16.98 13.40
C THR A 188 112.45 16.52 13.39
N GLY A 189 113.38 17.48 13.40
CA GLY A 189 114.80 17.24 13.52
C GLY A 189 115.59 18.52 13.78
N THR A 190 116.89 18.40 14.06
CA THR A 190 117.76 19.56 14.28
C THR A 190 118.95 19.56 13.34
N VAL A 191 119.48 20.74 13.04
CA VAL A 191 120.75 20.93 12.32
C VAL A 191 121.62 21.94 13.08
N ASP A 192 122.90 21.63 13.26
CA ASP A 192 123.88 22.58 13.76
C ASP A 192 124.52 23.34 12.59
N VAL A 193 124.60 24.66 12.71
CA VAL A 193 125.40 25.51 11.83
C VAL A 193 126.73 25.78 12.53
N LEU A 194 127.79 25.15 12.04
CA LEU A 194 129.16 25.35 12.51
C LEU A 194 129.70 26.64 11.92
N LEU A 195 130.30 27.45 12.77
CA LEU A 195 130.74 28.80 12.46
C LEU A 195 132.25 28.88 12.65
N THR A 196 132.97 29.54 11.75
CA THR A 196 134.44 29.66 11.83
C THR A 196 134.88 31.02 11.31
N SER A 197 135.69 31.73 12.08
CA SER A 197 136.39 32.94 11.65
C SER A 197 137.49 32.56 10.65
N ASN A 198 137.44 33.15 9.46
CA ASN A 198 138.30 32.81 8.32
C ASN A 198 139.50 33.76 8.23
N GLY A 199 140.68 33.22 8.54
CA GLY A 199 141.94 33.97 8.58
C GLY A 199 142.55 34.31 7.22
N ALA A 200 141.88 33.97 6.11
CA ALA A 200 142.37 34.32 4.77
C ALA A 200 142.65 35.82 4.60
N ASN A 201 141.83 36.70 5.18
CA ASN A 201 142.06 38.15 5.11
C ASN A 201 143.24 38.62 5.97
N SER A 202 143.47 37.96 7.11
CA SER A 202 144.55 38.30 8.05
C SER A 202 145.88 37.63 7.73
N GLY A 203 145.88 36.61 6.86
CA GLY A 203 147.01 35.70 6.64
C GLY A 203 147.22 34.71 7.79
N LEU A 204 146.26 34.60 8.73
CA LEU A 204 146.32 33.74 9.91
C LEU A 204 145.45 32.48 9.73
N ALA A 205 145.53 31.55 10.69
CA ALA A 205 144.73 30.32 10.67
C ALA A 205 143.26 30.58 11.02
N ASN A 206 142.37 29.73 10.50
CA ASN A 206 140.94 29.78 10.81
C ASN A 206 140.68 29.42 12.29
N THR A 207 139.75 30.13 12.92
CA THR A 207 139.40 29.93 14.34
C THR A 207 137.93 29.52 14.47
N ALA A 208 137.66 28.38 15.10
CA ALA A 208 136.30 27.89 15.33
C ALA A 208 135.52 28.81 16.27
N LEU A 209 134.24 29.01 15.96
CA LEU A 209 133.28 29.78 16.78
C LEU A 209 132.19 28.84 17.29
N ALA A 210 131.42 29.27 18.29
CA ALA A 210 130.33 28.45 18.84
C ALA A 210 129.28 28.13 17.75
N PRO A 211 128.89 26.86 17.56
CA PRO A 211 127.85 26.48 16.61
C PRO A 211 126.46 26.93 17.10
N GLN A 212 125.50 27.02 16.18
CA GLN A 212 124.10 27.37 16.49
C GLN A 212 123.14 26.31 15.93
N THR A 213 122.19 25.84 16.74
CA THR A 213 121.24 24.77 16.38
C THR A 213 119.90 25.31 15.89
N VAL A 214 119.35 24.71 14.83
CA VAL A 214 118.02 25.03 14.27
C VAL A 214 117.13 23.79 14.24
N THR A 215 115.93 23.87 14.82
CA THR A 215 114.92 22.79 14.78
C THR A 215 113.97 22.95 13.60
N VAL A 216 113.86 21.93 12.75
CA VAL A 216 112.95 21.90 11.60
C VAL A 216 111.74 21.03 11.93
N ASN A 217 110.52 21.55 11.74
CA ASN A 217 109.26 20.86 12.02
C ASN A 217 108.37 20.81 10.76
N GLY A 218 107.51 19.81 10.67
CA GLY A 218 106.51 19.65 9.59
C GLY A 218 105.52 18.53 9.94
N SER A 219 104.43 18.38 9.17
CA SER A 219 103.46 17.29 9.37
C SER A 219 103.08 16.64 8.04
N VAL A 220 102.88 15.33 8.10
CA VAL A 220 102.50 14.50 6.94
C VAL A 220 101.11 13.92 7.21
N PHE A 221 100.19 14.07 6.26
CA PHE A 221 98.81 13.58 6.37
C PHE A 221 98.51 12.48 5.34
N ARG A 222 97.64 11.53 5.67
CA ARG A 222 97.10 10.55 4.72
C ARG A 222 95.75 11.02 4.19
N LEU A 223 95.47 10.66 2.95
CA LEU A 223 94.12 10.77 2.39
C LEU A 223 93.14 9.89 3.18
N ALA A 224 91.86 10.24 3.14
CA ALA A 224 90.78 9.41 3.62
C ALA A 224 90.75 8.08 2.84
N ALA A 225 90.34 7.01 3.51
CA ALA A 225 90.22 5.68 2.91
C ALA A 225 88.75 5.25 2.97
N ALA A 226 88.03 5.34 1.87
CA ALA A 226 86.61 4.97 1.85
C ALA A 226 86.44 3.44 1.91
N GLY A 227 85.64 2.96 2.87
CA GLY A 227 85.27 1.56 2.95
C GLY A 227 84.31 1.13 1.83
N THR A 228 84.14 -0.18 1.66
CA THR A 228 83.25 -0.74 0.63
C THR A 228 81.77 -0.52 1.00
N ILE A 229 81.01 0.08 0.09
CA ILE A 229 79.56 0.28 0.23
C ILE A 229 78.84 -1.01 -0.19
N GLY A 230 77.88 -1.46 0.62
CA GLY A 230 77.10 -2.67 0.35
C GLY A 230 76.33 -2.59 -0.98
N SER A 231 76.48 -3.62 -1.83
CA SER A 231 75.80 -3.76 -3.13
C SER A 231 75.49 -5.23 -3.40
N PRO A 232 74.30 -5.61 -3.92
CA PRO A 232 73.20 -4.73 -4.34
C PRO A 232 72.28 -4.27 -3.19
N VAL A 233 71.60 -3.14 -3.38
CA VAL A 233 70.43 -2.73 -2.59
C VAL A 233 69.18 -3.38 -3.21
N VAL A 234 68.41 -4.10 -2.39
CA VAL A 234 67.23 -4.86 -2.86
C VAL A 234 65.96 -4.31 -2.26
N PHE A 235 65.04 -3.89 -3.13
CA PHE A 235 63.66 -3.59 -2.77
C PHE A 235 62.79 -4.78 -3.16
N ARG A 236 62.21 -5.45 -2.16
CA ARG A 236 61.41 -6.65 -2.38
C ARG A 236 59.98 -6.29 -2.76
N GLY A 237 59.46 -6.96 -3.78
CA GLY A 237 58.06 -6.85 -4.19
C GLY A 237 57.81 -5.86 -5.32
N ASN A 238 56.56 -5.85 -5.78
CA ASN A 238 56.05 -4.92 -6.77
C ASN A 238 55.41 -3.71 -6.07
N HIS A 239 55.18 -2.62 -6.82
CA HIS A 239 54.58 -1.39 -6.31
C HIS A 239 53.47 -0.90 -7.26
N HIS A 240 52.52 -0.12 -6.77
CA HIS A 240 51.60 0.63 -7.63
C HIS A 240 52.26 1.91 -8.16
N LEU A 241 51.79 2.38 -9.31
CA LEU A 241 52.19 3.66 -9.92
C LEU A 241 51.96 4.81 -8.93
N GLY A 242 53.03 5.53 -8.60
CA GLY A 242 53.00 6.65 -7.64
C GLY A 242 53.15 6.26 -6.17
N ASP A 243 53.33 4.98 -5.85
CA ASP A 243 53.61 4.54 -4.48
C ASP A 243 54.85 5.22 -3.90
N ALA A 244 54.77 5.65 -2.65
CA ALA A 244 55.94 6.13 -1.93
C ALA A 244 56.82 4.93 -1.50
N VAL A 245 58.07 4.91 -1.97
CA VAL A 245 59.06 3.90 -1.55
C VAL A 245 60.01 4.51 -0.52
N THR A 246 60.01 3.94 0.69
CA THR A 246 60.92 4.34 1.77
C THR A 246 62.36 4.09 1.35
N GLY A 247 63.21 5.13 1.40
CA GLY A 247 64.62 5.00 1.04
C GLY A 247 65.41 4.11 2.02
N GLN A 248 66.28 3.26 1.48
CA GLN A 248 67.23 2.44 2.21
C GLN A 248 68.56 3.18 2.35
N ALA A 249 69.07 3.30 3.57
CA ALA A 249 70.33 3.99 3.82
C ALA A 249 71.55 3.15 3.44
N LEU A 250 72.54 3.79 2.83
CA LEU A 250 73.86 3.22 2.58
C LEU A 250 74.77 3.47 3.78
N THR A 251 75.56 2.45 4.15
CA THR A 251 76.63 2.58 5.14
C THR A 251 77.93 2.94 4.43
N ILE A 252 78.57 4.04 4.85
CA ILE A 252 79.85 4.53 4.35
C ILE A 252 80.78 4.71 5.55
N SER A 253 82.00 4.20 5.46
CA SER A 253 83.05 4.36 6.47
C SER A 253 84.26 5.09 5.89
N ASN A 254 84.94 5.86 6.75
CA ASN A 254 86.30 6.31 6.51
C ASN A 254 87.26 5.42 7.32
N GLU A 255 87.90 4.46 6.66
CA GLU A 255 88.81 3.47 7.23
C GLU A 255 90.24 4.02 7.47
N ALA A 256 90.48 5.30 7.18
CA ALA A 256 91.76 5.92 7.52
C ALA A 256 91.96 5.95 9.05
N ALA A 257 93.21 5.82 9.50
CA ALA A 257 93.53 5.77 10.92
C ALA A 257 93.17 7.10 11.62
N ALA A 258 92.53 7.00 12.79
CA ALA A 258 92.11 8.13 13.62
C ALA A 258 93.22 8.63 14.56
N ASP A 259 94.42 8.88 14.01
CA ASP A 259 95.62 9.29 14.74
C ASP A 259 95.91 10.80 14.68
N GLY A 260 94.98 11.58 14.13
CA GLY A 260 95.13 13.02 13.93
C GLY A 260 95.84 13.42 12.61
N PHE A 261 96.31 12.46 11.81
CA PHE A 261 97.04 12.71 10.57
C PHE A 261 96.35 12.06 9.35
N SER A 262 95.02 12.08 9.32
CA SER A 262 94.20 11.58 8.21
C SER A 262 93.12 12.60 7.85
N GLU A 263 92.74 12.66 6.58
CA GLU A 263 91.69 13.55 6.08
C GLU A 263 90.27 13.01 6.28
N GLY A 264 89.28 13.92 6.21
CA GLY A 264 87.86 13.56 6.25
C GLY A 264 87.38 13.01 4.90
N LEU A 265 86.30 12.22 4.90
CA LEU A 265 85.70 11.66 3.70
C LEU A 265 84.38 12.36 3.37
N ASP A 266 84.26 12.93 2.18
CA ASP A 266 83.00 13.36 1.59
C ASP A 266 82.43 12.25 0.69
N ALA A 267 81.11 12.08 0.69
CA ALA A 267 80.39 11.15 -0.19
C ALA A 267 79.13 11.79 -0.78
N THR A 268 78.97 11.72 -2.10
CA THR A 268 77.83 12.31 -2.82
C THR A 268 77.42 11.46 -4.02
N PHE A 269 76.16 11.45 -4.42
CA PHE A 269 75.75 10.77 -5.65
C PHE A 269 76.17 11.55 -6.90
N LEU A 270 76.77 10.88 -7.88
CA LEU A 270 77.13 11.44 -9.20
C LEU A 270 76.00 11.34 -10.21
N GLY A 271 75.13 10.36 -10.05
CA GLY A 271 74.04 10.07 -10.96
C GLY A 271 73.40 8.72 -10.64
N SER A 272 72.18 8.57 -11.13
CA SER A 272 71.44 7.31 -11.10
C SER A 272 71.04 6.89 -12.52
N THR A 273 70.82 5.58 -12.71
CA THR A 273 70.34 5.01 -13.97
C THR A 273 69.12 4.14 -13.73
N GLY A 274 68.33 3.92 -14.77
CA GLY A 274 67.14 3.07 -14.71
C GLY A 274 66.12 3.57 -13.67
N GLY A 275 65.57 2.66 -12.86
CA GLY A 275 64.59 2.95 -11.82
C GLY A 275 65.16 3.31 -10.45
N ALA A 276 66.48 3.52 -10.35
CA ALA A 276 67.13 3.84 -9.08
C ALA A 276 67.14 5.35 -8.81
N LEU A 277 66.89 5.74 -7.55
CA LEU A 277 67.01 7.12 -7.08
C LEU A 277 68.01 7.18 -5.93
N GLY A 278 68.93 8.16 -5.95
CA GLY A 278 69.88 8.42 -4.87
C GLY A 278 69.71 9.83 -4.32
N SER A 279 69.76 9.99 -3.01
CA SER A 279 69.63 11.30 -2.34
C SER A 279 70.51 11.41 -1.10
N GLY A 280 70.87 12.65 -0.77
CA GLY A 280 71.70 12.98 0.40
C GLY A 280 73.19 13.10 0.10
N THR A 281 73.94 13.52 1.12
CA THR A 281 75.39 13.76 1.08
C THR A 281 76.01 13.49 2.44
N ILE A 282 77.26 13.06 2.47
CA ILE A 282 78.12 13.04 3.66
C ILE A 282 79.24 14.04 3.43
N SER A 283 79.53 14.87 4.43
CA SER A 283 80.70 15.75 4.40
C SER A 283 81.55 15.55 5.65
N LEU A 284 82.87 15.55 5.46
CA LEU A 284 83.89 15.47 6.50
C LEU A 284 83.68 14.29 7.46
N LEU A 285 83.37 13.11 6.93
CA LEU A 285 83.32 11.90 7.75
C LEU A 285 84.71 11.63 8.33
N ALA A 286 84.82 11.79 9.65
CA ALA A 286 86.08 11.69 10.36
C ALA A 286 86.75 10.32 10.13
N PRO A 287 88.09 10.25 10.13
CA PRO A 287 88.83 8.98 10.13
C PRO A 287 88.32 8.03 11.23
N GLY A 288 88.15 6.75 10.91
CA GLY A 288 87.52 5.73 11.76
C GLY A 288 85.99 5.84 11.90
N GLY A 289 85.36 6.87 11.34
CA GLY A 289 83.92 7.10 11.42
C GLY A 289 83.11 6.30 10.40
N SER A 290 81.83 6.08 10.71
CA SER A 290 80.84 5.51 9.79
C SER A 290 79.53 6.31 9.82
N ASN A 291 78.82 6.31 8.69
CA ASN A 291 77.51 6.93 8.55
C ASN A 291 76.60 5.97 7.78
N ALA A 292 75.43 5.68 8.34
CA ALA A 292 74.47 4.73 7.79
C ALA A 292 73.06 5.33 7.64
N THR A 293 72.97 6.66 7.50
CA THR A 293 71.68 7.36 7.48
C THR A 293 71.59 8.47 6.43
N SER A 294 72.72 9.05 6.01
CA SER A 294 72.73 10.30 5.24
C SER A 294 72.67 10.11 3.72
N LEU A 295 73.10 8.94 3.21
CA LEU A 295 72.88 8.58 1.81
C LEU A 295 71.73 7.58 1.73
N LEU A 296 70.65 7.96 1.07
CA LEU A 296 69.46 7.12 0.89
C LEU A 296 69.31 6.75 -0.59
N VAL A 297 69.04 5.47 -0.83
CA VAL A 297 68.67 4.92 -2.15
C VAL A 297 67.20 4.57 -2.12
N SER A 298 66.45 4.88 -3.17
CA SER A 298 65.02 4.53 -3.33
C SER A 298 64.73 4.12 -4.79
N LEU A 299 63.45 3.94 -5.12
CA LEU A 299 62.96 3.56 -6.44
C LEU A 299 62.07 4.63 -7.06
N ASP A 300 62.14 4.75 -8.37
CA ASP A 300 61.19 5.55 -9.16
C ASP A 300 59.91 4.77 -9.48
N THR A 301 58.82 5.15 -8.81
CA THR A 301 57.46 4.64 -9.05
C THR A 301 56.62 5.55 -9.94
N ALA A 302 57.16 6.63 -10.52
CA ALA A 302 56.40 7.58 -11.35
C ALA A 302 56.02 7.04 -12.73
N SER A 303 56.52 5.86 -13.09
CA SER A 303 56.18 5.14 -14.32
C SER A 303 56.12 3.63 -14.06
N VAL A 304 55.29 2.93 -14.82
CA VAL A 304 55.20 1.45 -14.75
C VAL A 304 56.42 0.77 -15.36
N GLY A 305 56.54 -0.54 -15.11
CA GLY A 305 57.56 -1.38 -15.71
C GLY A 305 58.49 -2.00 -14.67
N ALA A 306 59.39 -2.87 -15.13
CA ALA A 306 60.45 -3.40 -14.28
C ALA A 306 61.40 -2.27 -13.83
N LYS A 307 61.66 -2.20 -12.53
CA LYS A 307 62.55 -1.17 -11.96
C LYS A 307 63.85 -1.82 -11.50
N SER A 308 64.94 -1.44 -12.15
CA SER A 308 66.31 -1.76 -11.74
C SER A 308 67.25 -0.67 -12.24
N GLY A 309 68.44 -0.60 -11.67
CA GLY A 309 69.39 0.44 -12.06
C GLY A 309 70.63 0.47 -11.17
N THR A 310 71.37 1.56 -11.26
CA THR A 310 72.54 1.80 -10.40
C THR A 310 72.54 3.23 -9.88
N VAL A 311 73.16 3.42 -8.71
CA VAL A 311 73.55 4.74 -8.21
C VAL A 311 75.07 4.76 -8.05
N THR A 312 75.72 5.84 -8.46
CA THR A 312 77.18 5.99 -8.33
C THR A 312 77.50 6.98 -7.22
N VAL A 313 78.27 6.57 -6.22
CA VAL A 313 78.74 7.41 -5.11
C VAL A 313 80.15 7.89 -5.41
N ARG A 314 80.32 9.20 -5.58
CA ARG A 314 81.64 9.87 -5.57
C ARG A 314 82.13 9.98 -4.15
N LEU A 315 83.41 9.65 -4.00
CA LEU A 315 84.14 9.70 -2.75
C LEU A 315 85.27 10.71 -2.91
N THR A 316 85.51 11.53 -1.90
CA THR A 316 86.52 12.59 -1.97
C THR A 316 87.18 12.74 -0.61
N SER A 317 88.51 12.65 -0.58
CA SER A 317 89.30 13.00 0.59
C SER A 317 89.30 14.51 0.73
N ASN A 318 89.01 15.02 1.91
CA ASN A 318 88.88 16.45 2.17
C ASN A 318 89.73 16.85 3.39
N GLY A 319 90.75 17.66 3.13
CA GLY A 319 91.69 18.17 4.12
C GLY A 319 91.16 19.31 4.98
N ALA A 320 89.93 19.79 4.76
CA ALA A 320 89.35 20.85 5.59
C ALA A 320 89.23 20.38 7.06
N GLY A 321 89.78 21.16 7.97
CA GLY A 321 89.84 20.82 9.40
C GLY A 321 90.96 19.84 9.79
N THR A 322 91.75 19.34 8.83
CA THR A 322 92.90 18.45 9.08
C THR A 322 94.17 18.96 8.37
N SER A 323 94.51 18.44 7.18
CA SER A 323 95.74 18.75 6.45
C SER A 323 95.76 20.18 5.87
N LEU A 324 94.58 20.73 5.56
CA LEU A 324 94.34 21.94 4.76
C LEU A 324 94.86 21.88 3.32
N LEU A 325 95.09 20.68 2.78
CA LEU A 325 95.62 20.45 1.43
C LEU A 325 94.53 20.41 0.32
N GLY A 326 93.31 20.84 0.65
CA GLY A 326 92.18 20.86 -0.30
C GLY A 326 91.44 19.52 -0.40
N THR A 327 90.90 19.22 -1.57
CA THR A 327 90.14 17.99 -1.82
C THR A 327 90.79 17.13 -2.90
N THR A 328 90.80 15.81 -2.69
CA THR A 328 91.36 14.82 -3.61
C THR A 328 90.29 13.79 -3.94
N ALA A 329 89.97 13.63 -5.22
CA ALA A 329 89.00 12.63 -5.67
C ALA A 329 89.52 11.21 -5.38
N LEU A 330 88.65 10.38 -4.81
CA LEU A 330 88.90 8.95 -4.63
C LEU A 330 88.11 8.16 -5.69
N GLY A 331 88.38 6.85 -5.79
CA GLY A 331 87.59 5.97 -6.66
C GLY A 331 86.11 5.98 -6.27
N SER A 332 85.22 6.22 -7.23
CA SER A 332 83.77 6.12 -7.01
C SER A 332 83.31 4.68 -6.88
N GLN A 333 82.23 4.43 -6.15
CA GLN A 333 81.61 3.11 -6.03
C GLN A 333 80.24 3.08 -6.72
N VAL A 334 79.97 2.02 -7.48
CA VAL A 334 78.68 1.81 -8.18
C VAL A 334 77.86 0.79 -7.40
N ILE A 335 76.65 1.18 -7.01
CA ILE A 335 75.75 0.36 -6.21
C ILE A 335 74.59 -0.06 -7.10
N THR A 336 74.40 -1.37 -7.26
CA THR A 336 73.29 -1.94 -8.04
C THR A 336 72.02 -1.92 -7.21
N VAL A 337 70.92 -1.48 -7.81
CA VAL A 337 69.58 -1.47 -7.20
C VAL A 337 68.71 -2.45 -7.96
N ASN A 338 68.30 -3.52 -7.28
CA ASN A 338 67.40 -4.54 -7.80
C ASN A 338 66.03 -4.37 -7.16
N ALA A 339 64.97 -4.25 -7.97
CA ALA A 339 63.60 -4.19 -7.49
C ALA A 339 62.63 -5.00 -8.34
N GLY A 340 61.38 -5.05 -7.89
CA GLY A 340 60.26 -5.57 -8.66
C GLY A 340 59.80 -4.60 -9.74
N SER A 341 58.56 -4.79 -10.19
CA SER A 341 57.93 -3.95 -11.20
C SER A 341 56.89 -3.02 -10.59
N VAL A 342 56.65 -1.90 -11.27
CA VAL A 342 55.59 -0.95 -10.95
C VAL A 342 54.38 -1.23 -11.85
N PHE A 343 53.19 -1.35 -11.25
CA PHE A 343 51.94 -1.68 -11.92
C PHE A 343 50.92 -0.54 -11.78
N ARG A 344 50.04 -0.39 -12.76
CA ARG A 344 48.84 0.46 -12.63
C ARG A 344 47.67 -0.36 -12.12
N LEU A 345 46.77 0.32 -11.39
CA LEU A 345 45.46 -0.22 -11.08
C LEU A 345 44.65 -0.46 -12.37
N ALA A 346 43.71 -1.39 -12.31
CA ALA A 346 42.70 -1.59 -13.33
C ALA A 346 41.82 -0.35 -13.49
N ALA A 347 41.24 -0.17 -14.67
CA ALA A 347 40.37 0.96 -14.96
C ALA A 347 39.14 0.49 -15.74
N ALA A 348 37.93 0.71 -15.23
CA ALA A 348 36.69 0.31 -15.91
C ALA A 348 36.21 1.38 -16.91
N ASN A 349 35.58 0.96 -18.01
CA ASN A 349 34.75 1.87 -18.81
C ASN A 349 33.50 2.33 -18.03
N THR A 350 32.82 3.37 -18.50
CA THR A 350 31.49 3.73 -18.00
C THR A 350 30.46 2.70 -18.48
N ILE A 351 29.70 2.12 -17.55
CA ILE A 351 28.61 1.18 -17.84
C ILE A 351 27.35 1.98 -18.20
N GLY A 352 26.73 1.63 -19.33
CA GLY A 352 25.49 2.26 -19.80
C GLY A 352 24.24 1.80 -19.05
N ALA A 353 23.15 2.55 -19.15
CA ALA A 353 21.86 2.18 -18.57
C ALA A 353 21.27 0.92 -19.22
N VAL A 354 20.50 0.15 -18.44
CA VAL A 354 19.73 -1.02 -18.90
C VAL A 354 18.27 -0.60 -19.09
N THR A 355 17.64 -1.07 -20.18
CA THR A 355 16.23 -0.74 -20.46
C THR A 355 15.39 -1.98 -20.71
N PHE A 356 14.45 -2.27 -19.81
CA PHE A 356 13.38 -3.23 -20.03
C PHE A 356 12.17 -2.50 -20.62
N SER A 357 11.88 -2.79 -21.89
CA SER A 357 10.88 -2.03 -22.65
C SER A 357 9.46 -2.47 -22.30
N GLY A 358 8.57 -1.48 -22.13
CA GLY A 358 7.14 -1.70 -21.94
C GLY A 358 6.75 -2.07 -20.51
N ASN A 359 5.45 -2.25 -20.32
CA ASN A 359 4.85 -2.75 -19.09
C ASN A 359 4.78 -4.28 -19.13
N HIS A 360 4.59 -4.91 -17.97
CA HIS A 360 4.50 -6.36 -17.84
C HIS A 360 3.34 -6.76 -16.92
N HIS A 361 2.88 -8.01 -17.01
CA HIS A 361 1.97 -8.59 -16.02
C HIS A 361 2.72 -9.22 -14.85
N VAL A 362 2.03 -9.37 -13.72
CA VAL A 362 2.57 -10.09 -12.56
C VAL A 362 2.92 -11.53 -12.96
N GLY A 363 4.17 -11.93 -12.73
CA GLY A 363 4.69 -13.25 -13.06
C GLY A 363 5.25 -13.40 -14.48
N ASP A 364 5.22 -12.35 -15.31
CA ASP A 364 5.85 -12.39 -16.63
C ASP A 364 7.34 -12.71 -16.53
N VAL A 365 7.82 -13.55 -17.44
CA VAL A 365 9.24 -13.87 -17.56
C VAL A 365 9.92 -12.83 -18.44
N VAL A 366 10.76 -11.99 -17.85
CA VAL A 366 11.56 -10.98 -18.55
C VAL A 366 13.00 -11.47 -18.66
N ALA A 367 13.52 -11.53 -19.89
CA ALA A 367 14.89 -11.97 -20.13
C ALA A 367 15.90 -10.98 -19.49
N PRO A 368 16.89 -11.46 -18.72
CA PRO A 368 17.94 -10.61 -18.18
C PRO A 368 18.79 -9.94 -19.29
N GLN A 369 19.32 -8.75 -18.99
CA GLN A 369 20.25 -8.03 -19.86
C GLN A 369 21.64 -8.00 -19.24
N ALA A 370 22.67 -8.24 -20.06
CA ALA A 370 24.05 -8.23 -19.62
C ALA A 370 24.66 -6.81 -19.70
N LEU A 371 25.41 -6.43 -18.67
CA LEU A 371 26.24 -5.23 -18.68
C LEU A 371 27.55 -5.52 -19.43
N SER A 372 27.98 -4.57 -20.24
CA SER A 372 29.30 -4.61 -20.89
C SER A 372 30.33 -3.88 -20.04
N LEU A 373 31.32 -4.62 -19.54
CA LEU A 373 32.43 -4.12 -18.74
C LEU A 373 33.75 -4.44 -19.41
N THR A 374 34.58 -3.42 -19.59
CA THR A 374 35.92 -3.47 -20.16
C THR A 374 36.92 -3.00 -19.11
N ASN A 375 38.01 -3.75 -18.91
CA ASN A 375 39.18 -3.22 -18.22
C ASN A 375 40.01 -2.40 -19.22
N THR A 376 39.82 -1.09 -19.21
CA THR A 376 40.47 -0.11 -20.09
C THR A 376 41.95 0.15 -19.76
N ALA A 377 42.50 -0.45 -18.71
CA ALA A 377 43.94 -0.35 -18.44
C ALA A 377 44.76 -0.95 -19.58
N ALA A 378 45.97 -0.42 -19.83
CA ALA A 378 46.82 -0.86 -20.93
C ALA A 378 47.24 -2.34 -20.76
N ALA A 379 47.12 -3.12 -21.83
CA ALA A 379 47.53 -4.52 -21.89
C ALA A 379 49.03 -4.70 -22.19
N ASP A 380 49.87 -3.95 -21.48
CA ASP A 380 51.34 -3.94 -21.65
C ASP A 380 52.09 -4.84 -20.64
N GLY A 381 51.35 -5.62 -19.85
CA GLY A 381 51.89 -6.49 -18.81
C GLY A 381 52.09 -5.82 -17.45
N PHE A 382 51.82 -4.51 -17.32
CA PHE A 382 52.00 -3.75 -16.07
C PHE A 382 50.70 -3.10 -15.57
N SER A 383 49.58 -3.79 -15.76
CA SER A 383 48.26 -3.37 -15.26
C SER A 383 47.59 -4.51 -14.52
N GLU A 384 46.86 -4.19 -13.46
CA GLU A 384 46.10 -5.16 -12.68
C GLU A 384 44.80 -5.59 -13.37
N LYS A 385 44.25 -6.72 -12.92
CA LYS A 385 42.97 -7.25 -13.42
C LYS A 385 41.79 -6.58 -12.72
N LEU A 386 40.62 -6.57 -13.36
CA LEU A 386 39.40 -5.97 -12.81
C LEU A 386 38.44 -7.05 -12.32
N ASP A 387 38.02 -6.94 -11.06
CA ASP A 387 36.84 -7.64 -10.54
C ASP A 387 35.65 -6.68 -10.53
N ALA A 388 34.44 -7.23 -10.73
CA ALA A 388 33.20 -6.48 -10.61
C ALA A 388 32.10 -7.34 -10.00
N ALA A 389 31.40 -6.80 -9.01
CA ALA A 389 30.29 -7.48 -8.35
C ALA A 389 29.21 -6.50 -7.95
N TYR A 390 27.96 -6.96 -7.92
CA TYR A 390 26.84 -6.15 -7.46
C TYR A 390 26.87 -5.99 -5.94
N THR A 391 26.58 -4.79 -5.45
CA THR A 391 26.51 -4.47 -4.01
C THR A 391 25.13 -4.01 -3.56
N GLY A 392 24.24 -3.71 -4.51
CA GLY A 392 22.86 -3.36 -4.23
C GLY A 392 22.03 -3.18 -5.50
N ALA A 393 20.73 -3.40 -5.36
CA ALA A 393 19.72 -3.15 -6.39
C ALA A 393 18.53 -2.43 -5.75
N THR A 394 17.91 -1.52 -6.48
CA THR A 394 16.72 -0.77 -6.04
C THR A 394 15.59 -0.89 -7.06
N GLY A 395 14.37 -0.53 -6.65
CA GLY A 395 13.19 -0.66 -7.49
C GLY A 395 12.85 -2.12 -7.79
N GLY A 396 12.65 -2.44 -9.08
CA GLY A 396 12.38 -3.80 -9.54
C GLY A 396 13.60 -4.56 -10.06
N ALA A 397 14.80 -3.99 -10.01
CA ALA A 397 15.98 -4.63 -10.57
C ALA A 397 16.39 -5.88 -9.77
N THR A 398 16.81 -6.93 -10.47
CA THR A 398 17.48 -8.10 -9.89
C THR A 398 18.87 -8.23 -10.49
N THR A 399 19.79 -8.90 -9.80
CA THR A 399 21.19 -9.02 -10.24
C THR A 399 21.70 -10.43 -9.99
N THR A 400 22.44 -10.98 -10.95
CA THR A 400 23.13 -12.28 -10.78
C THR A 400 24.57 -12.21 -11.28
N ASP A 401 25.39 -13.10 -10.74
CA ASP A 401 26.80 -13.32 -11.10
C ASP A 401 27.74 -12.12 -10.82
N SER A 402 29.00 -12.32 -11.17
CA SER A 402 30.09 -11.36 -11.01
C SER A 402 31.16 -11.59 -12.08
N ILE A 403 32.07 -10.64 -12.23
CA ILE A 403 33.28 -10.77 -13.03
C ILE A 403 34.46 -10.85 -12.05
N SER A 404 35.35 -11.81 -12.27
CA SER A 404 36.63 -11.85 -11.56
C SER A 404 37.79 -11.99 -12.54
N LEU A 405 38.87 -11.28 -12.26
CA LEU A 405 40.14 -11.30 -12.97
C LEU A 405 40.00 -10.97 -14.47
N LEU A 406 39.21 -9.96 -14.82
CA LEU A 406 39.13 -9.44 -16.19
C LEU A 406 40.46 -8.77 -16.57
N SER A 407 41.16 -9.35 -17.55
CA SER A 407 42.49 -8.87 -17.95
C SER A 407 42.44 -7.46 -18.52
N PRO A 408 43.51 -6.67 -18.40
CA PRO A 408 43.64 -5.39 -19.11
C PRO A 408 43.37 -5.54 -20.62
N GLY A 409 42.56 -4.66 -21.19
CA GLY A 409 42.10 -4.70 -22.58
C GLY A 409 40.86 -5.58 -22.84
N ASP A 410 40.53 -6.52 -21.96
CA ASP A 410 39.42 -7.45 -22.17
C ASP A 410 38.05 -6.81 -21.86
N THR A 411 37.02 -7.31 -22.55
CA THR A 411 35.61 -6.95 -22.31
C THR A 411 34.80 -8.20 -21.98
N ASN A 412 33.97 -8.11 -20.95
CA ASN A 412 32.94 -9.10 -20.64
C ASN A 412 31.55 -8.44 -20.77
N SER A 413 30.70 -9.03 -21.58
CA SER A 413 29.34 -8.55 -21.86
C SER A 413 28.28 -9.62 -21.63
N THR A 414 28.57 -10.58 -20.75
CA THR A 414 27.70 -11.76 -20.53
C THR A 414 27.53 -12.13 -19.07
N SER A 415 28.50 -11.81 -18.20
CA SER A 415 28.49 -12.27 -16.80
C SER A 415 27.68 -11.36 -15.90
N LEU A 416 27.78 -10.04 -16.00
CA LEU A 416 27.00 -9.14 -15.14
C LEU A 416 25.58 -9.04 -15.67
N LEU A 417 24.65 -9.86 -15.15
CA LEU A 417 23.26 -9.88 -15.58
C LEU A 417 22.37 -9.05 -14.67
N VAL A 418 21.58 -8.17 -15.26
CA VAL A 418 20.51 -7.42 -14.60
C VAL A 418 19.18 -7.99 -15.08
N GLY A 419 18.28 -8.32 -14.18
CA GLY A 419 16.91 -8.77 -14.46
C GLY A 419 15.86 -7.80 -13.92
N LEU A 420 14.60 -8.16 -14.14
CA LEU A 420 13.44 -7.40 -13.67
C LEU A 420 12.51 -8.30 -12.84
N ASN A 421 12.14 -7.87 -11.64
CA ASN A 421 11.22 -8.56 -10.76
C ASN A 421 9.77 -8.18 -11.08
N THR A 422 9.05 -9.13 -11.68
CA THR A 422 7.62 -9.04 -12.02
C THR A 422 6.71 -9.73 -11.00
N ALA A 423 7.21 -10.22 -9.86
CA ALA A 423 6.40 -10.96 -8.88
C ALA A 423 5.38 -10.08 -8.14
N THR A 424 5.55 -8.76 -8.18
CA THR A 424 4.65 -7.77 -7.57
C THR A 424 4.34 -6.67 -8.56
N VAL A 425 3.20 -6.01 -8.39
CA VAL A 425 2.84 -4.83 -9.19
C VAL A 425 3.70 -3.61 -8.86
N GLY A 426 3.55 -2.54 -9.66
CA GLY A 426 4.12 -1.22 -9.40
C GLY A 426 5.20 -0.82 -10.39
N ALA A 427 5.72 0.40 -10.23
CA ALA A 427 6.85 0.89 -11.01
C ALA A 427 8.12 0.07 -10.70
N LYS A 428 8.82 -0.39 -11.75
CA LYS A 428 10.01 -1.24 -11.59
C LYS A 428 11.33 -0.58 -11.97
N ALA A 429 11.31 0.69 -12.36
CA ALA A 429 12.53 1.48 -12.56
C ALA A 429 13.35 1.59 -11.26
N GLY A 430 14.67 1.63 -11.38
CA GLY A 430 15.58 1.66 -10.25
C GLY A 430 17.03 1.75 -10.67
N THR A 431 17.94 1.27 -9.83
CA THR A 431 19.38 1.28 -10.08
C THR A 431 20.03 -0.01 -9.59
N VAL A 432 21.16 -0.39 -10.20
CA VAL A 432 22.07 -1.41 -9.67
C VAL A 432 23.45 -0.81 -9.45
N THR A 433 24.11 -1.12 -8.34
CA THR A 433 25.46 -0.62 -8.02
C THR A 433 26.48 -1.72 -8.25
N VAL A 434 27.41 -1.48 -9.18
CA VAL A 434 28.53 -2.37 -9.50
C VAL A 434 29.76 -1.88 -8.75
N ALA A 435 30.19 -2.62 -7.73
CA ALA A 435 31.48 -2.40 -7.09
C ALA A 435 32.58 -2.92 -8.00
N LEU A 436 33.64 -2.14 -8.10
CA LEU A 436 34.79 -2.40 -8.96
C LEU A 436 36.02 -2.52 -8.07
N THR A 437 36.87 -3.50 -8.36
CA THR A 437 38.08 -3.74 -7.58
C THR A 437 39.24 -4.04 -8.52
N SER A 438 40.34 -3.31 -8.35
CA SER A 438 41.62 -3.67 -8.98
C SER A 438 42.22 -4.84 -8.21
N ASN A 439 42.56 -5.92 -8.90
CA ASN A 439 43.05 -7.16 -8.30
C ASN A 439 44.41 -7.54 -8.88
N GLY A 440 45.42 -7.55 -8.02
CA GLY A 440 46.79 -7.90 -8.38
C GLY A 440 47.02 -9.40 -8.66
N ALA A 441 46.06 -10.28 -8.36
CA ALA A 441 46.23 -11.72 -8.56
C ALA A 441 46.52 -12.07 -10.04
N GLY A 442 47.61 -12.80 -10.25
CA GLY A 442 48.10 -13.17 -11.59
C GLY A 442 48.73 -12.03 -12.39
N THR A 443 48.92 -10.84 -11.80
CA THR A 443 49.66 -9.70 -12.38
C THR A 443 50.68 -9.14 -11.39
N SER A 444 50.38 -8.04 -10.70
CA SER A 444 51.26 -7.41 -9.71
C SER A 444 51.52 -8.29 -8.48
N SER A 445 50.67 -9.30 -8.23
CA SER A 445 50.63 -10.08 -6.99
C SER A 445 50.43 -9.22 -5.74
N LEU A 446 50.02 -7.96 -5.90
CA LEU A 446 49.55 -7.11 -4.83
C LEU A 446 48.11 -7.53 -4.45
N GLY A 447 47.62 -7.00 -3.34
CA GLY A 447 46.26 -7.26 -2.88
C GLY A 447 45.19 -6.65 -3.79
N THR A 448 43.99 -6.50 -3.24
CA THR A 448 42.87 -5.84 -3.91
C THR A 448 42.78 -4.37 -3.50
N THR A 449 42.46 -3.51 -4.46
CA THR A 449 42.21 -2.08 -4.24
C THR A 449 40.81 -1.74 -4.72
N ALA A 450 39.94 -1.28 -3.82
CA ALA A 450 38.60 -0.85 -4.19
C ALA A 450 38.66 0.38 -5.11
N LEU A 451 37.93 0.33 -6.22
CA LEU A 451 37.75 1.44 -7.14
C LEU A 451 36.40 2.11 -6.87
N THR A 452 36.16 3.25 -7.50
CA THR A 452 34.85 3.94 -7.37
C THR A 452 33.75 3.06 -7.97
N PRO A 453 32.72 2.67 -7.20
CA PRO A 453 31.59 1.90 -7.73
C PRO A 453 30.82 2.70 -8.79
N GLN A 454 30.20 2.00 -9.73
CA GLN A 454 29.32 2.61 -10.74
C GLN A 454 27.87 2.31 -10.43
N VAL A 455 27.02 3.34 -10.48
CA VAL A 455 25.56 3.20 -10.36
C VAL A 455 24.96 3.19 -11.75
N VAL A 456 24.36 2.06 -12.11
CA VAL A 456 23.72 1.84 -13.41
C VAL A 456 22.22 2.07 -13.27
N THR A 457 21.66 2.93 -14.11
CA THR A 457 20.20 3.16 -14.15
C THR A 457 19.51 1.99 -14.84
N VAL A 458 18.43 1.51 -14.25
CA VAL A 458 17.52 0.50 -14.80
C VAL A 458 16.21 1.19 -15.16
N ASN A 459 16.01 1.42 -16.45
CA ASN A 459 14.76 1.93 -17.00
C ASN A 459 13.82 0.74 -17.22
N ALA A 460 12.67 0.74 -16.56
CA ALA A 460 11.65 -0.29 -16.74
C ALA A 460 10.26 0.32 -16.66
N GLY A 461 9.29 -0.33 -17.33
CA GLY A 461 7.89 0.03 -17.17
C GLY A 461 7.31 -0.42 -15.82
N ASN A 462 5.99 -0.39 -15.77
CA ASN A 462 5.21 -0.82 -14.61
C ASN A 462 4.80 -2.29 -14.75
N VAL A 463 4.61 -2.96 -13.62
CA VAL A 463 3.99 -4.28 -13.56
C VAL A 463 2.53 -4.13 -13.13
N PHE A 464 1.63 -4.70 -13.92
CA PHE A 464 0.19 -4.69 -13.71
C PHE A 464 -0.33 -6.08 -13.36
N ARG A 465 -1.45 -6.15 -12.65
CA ARG A 465 -2.20 -7.41 -12.48
C ARG A 465 -3.41 -7.42 -13.41
N PHE A 466 -3.82 -8.61 -13.82
CA PHE A 466 -5.09 -8.80 -14.53
C PHE A 466 -6.29 -8.36 -13.68
N ALA A 467 -7.37 -7.98 -14.35
CA ALA A 467 -8.67 -7.80 -13.73
C ALA A 467 -9.11 -9.11 -13.06
N ALA A 468 -9.72 -8.99 -11.88
CA ALA A 468 -10.22 -10.12 -11.12
C ALA A 468 -11.75 -10.04 -11.08
N PRO A 469 -12.48 -10.76 -11.94
CA PRO A 469 -13.92 -10.73 -11.91
C PRO A 469 -14.45 -11.33 -10.61
N GLY A 470 -15.36 -10.62 -9.96
CA GLY A 470 -16.13 -11.14 -8.85
C GLY A 470 -17.10 -12.24 -9.29
N VAL A 471 -17.62 -12.98 -8.30
CA VAL A 471 -18.64 -14.00 -8.55
C VAL A 471 -19.93 -13.32 -9.01
N ILE A 472 -20.37 -13.65 -10.20
CA ILE A 472 -21.69 -13.25 -10.71
C ILE A 472 -22.69 -14.31 -10.23
N GLY A 473 -23.82 -13.89 -9.68
CA GLY A 473 -24.86 -14.83 -9.23
C GLY A 473 -25.27 -15.76 -10.37
N SER A 474 -25.29 -17.07 -10.11
CA SER A 474 -25.57 -18.09 -11.14
C SER A 474 -27.02 -18.14 -11.60
N SER A 475 -27.93 -17.46 -10.88
CA SER A 475 -29.34 -17.41 -11.25
C SER A 475 -30.00 -16.07 -10.92
N VAL A 476 -31.00 -15.72 -11.74
CA VAL A 476 -31.90 -14.58 -11.58
C VAL A 476 -33.33 -15.08 -11.75
N THR A 477 -34.16 -14.92 -10.72
CA THR A 477 -35.59 -15.21 -10.81
C THR A 477 -36.36 -13.91 -10.99
N LEU A 478 -37.09 -13.79 -12.10
CA LEU A 478 -37.98 -12.67 -12.37
C LEU A 478 -39.35 -12.93 -11.73
N ALA A 479 -40.13 -11.86 -11.55
CA ALA A 479 -41.52 -11.99 -11.15
C ALA A 479 -42.31 -12.79 -12.19
N ASN A 480 -43.26 -13.59 -11.72
CA ASN A 480 -44.21 -14.29 -12.59
C ASN A 480 -45.12 -13.28 -13.31
N VAL A 481 -45.73 -13.70 -14.41
CA VAL A 481 -46.63 -12.86 -15.22
C VAL A 481 -47.88 -13.64 -15.62
N HIS A 482 -48.95 -12.97 -16.04
CA HIS A 482 -50.09 -13.65 -16.63
C HIS A 482 -49.87 -13.96 -18.12
N VAL A 483 -50.66 -14.87 -18.68
CA VAL A 483 -50.66 -15.13 -20.12
C VAL A 483 -50.92 -13.84 -20.90
N GLY A 484 -50.01 -13.52 -21.84
CA GLY A 484 -50.07 -12.31 -22.67
C GLY A 484 -49.28 -11.11 -22.13
N ASP A 485 -48.85 -11.14 -20.87
CA ASP A 485 -48.02 -10.08 -20.29
C ASP A 485 -46.54 -10.19 -20.70
N THR A 486 -45.71 -9.26 -20.27
CA THR A 486 -44.25 -9.25 -20.53
C THR A 486 -43.45 -9.37 -19.25
N PHE A 487 -42.40 -10.20 -19.25
CA PHE A 487 -41.43 -10.23 -18.14
C PHE A 487 -40.63 -8.92 -18.06
N GLY A 488 -40.26 -8.52 -16.85
CA GLY A 488 -39.29 -7.45 -16.61
C GLY A 488 -37.84 -7.88 -16.87
N THR A 489 -36.90 -7.01 -16.48
CA THR A 489 -35.45 -7.28 -16.53
C THR A 489 -34.81 -7.01 -15.17
N SER A 490 -33.72 -7.72 -14.86
CA SER A 490 -32.91 -7.51 -13.65
C SER A 490 -31.48 -7.15 -14.04
N ALA A 491 -30.93 -6.11 -13.40
CA ALA A 491 -29.53 -5.73 -13.58
C ALA A 491 -28.60 -6.69 -12.83
N LEU A 492 -27.51 -7.11 -13.47
CA LEU A 492 -26.46 -7.91 -12.86
C LEU A 492 -25.42 -7.00 -12.21
N SER A 493 -25.07 -7.26 -10.95
CA SER A 493 -23.92 -6.61 -10.31
C SER A 493 -22.64 -7.30 -10.75
N ILE A 494 -21.87 -6.62 -11.60
CA ILE A 494 -20.57 -7.07 -12.08
C ILE A 494 -19.49 -6.29 -11.33
N THR A 495 -18.51 -7.00 -10.77
CA THR A 495 -17.44 -6.41 -9.96
C THR A 495 -16.08 -6.82 -10.51
N ASN A 496 -15.16 -5.87 -10.61
CA ASN A 496 -13.73 -6.13 -10.63
C ASN A 496 -13.19 -6.03 -9.19
N SER A 497 -12.74 -7.14 -8.63
CA SER A 497 -12.18 -7.24 -7.28
C SER A 497 -10.68 -6.98 -7.22
N ALA A 498 -10.03 -6.72 -8.36
CA ALA A 498 -8.64 -6.29 -8.39
C ALA A 498 -8.51 -4.92 -7.67
N ALA A 499 -7.40 -4.73 -6.95
CA ALA A 499 -7.17 -3.49 -6.20
C ALA A 499 -7.13 -2.28 -7.14
N ASN A 500 -7.90 -1.23 -6.86
CA ASN A 500 -7.92 -0.01 -7.66
C ASN A 500 -6.81 0.97 -7.21
N ASP A 501 -5.55 0.56 -7.32
CA ASP A 501 -4.36 1.28 -6.88
C ASP A 501 -3.52 1.84 -8.04
N GLY A 502 -4.07 1.82 -9.25
CA GLY A 502 -3.39 2.27 -10.48
C GLY A 502 -2.53 1.19 -11.17
N PHE A 503 -2.41 -0.02 -10.60
CA PHE A 503 -1.66 -1.13 -11.22
C PHE A 503 -2.51 -2.38 -11.47
N SER A 504 -3.80 -2.17 -11.75
CA SER A 504 -4.74 -3.21 -12.17
C SER A 504 -5.36 -2.87 -13.51
N GLU A 505 -5.61 -3.91 -14.30
CA GLU A 505 -6.43 -3.79 -15.49
C GLU A 505 -7.92 -3.67 -15.15
N GLY A 506 -8.65 -2.97 -16.01
CA GLY A 506 -10.10 -2.88 -15.90
C GLY A 506 -10.78 -4.15 -16.42
N LEU A 507 -12.00 -4.41 -15.96
CA LEU A 507 -12.78 -5.56 -16.43
C LEU A 507 -13.72 -5.13 -17.56
N ASN A 508 -13.64 -5.80 -18.71
CA ASN A 508 -14.71 -5.77 -19.70
C ASN A 508 -15.68 -6.91 -19.41
N ALA A 509 -16.97 -6.65 -19.54
CA ALA A 509 -18.00 -7.68 -19.49
C ALA A 509 -19.00 -7.47 -20.62
N ALA A 510 -19.36 -8.54 -21.31
CA ALA A 510 -20.35 -8.51 -22.38
C ALA A 510 -21.19 -9.78 -22.37
N THR A 511 -22.45 -9.64 -22.78
CA THR A 511 -23.37 -10.76 -22.94
C THR A 511 -23.02 -11.56 -24.19
N ALA A 512 -22.94 -12.88 -24.06
CA ALA A 512 -22.75 -13.83 -25.15
C ALA A 512 -23.69 -15.04 -24.97
N ASN A 513 -23.77 -15.89 -26.00
CA ASN A 513 -24.47 -17.19 -26.01
C ASN A 513 -25.78 -17.19 -25.21
N LEU A 514 -26.82 -16.59 -25.77
CA LEU A 514 -28.15 -16.67 -25.19
C LEU A 514 -28.80 -18.00 -25.60
N THR A 515 -29.33 -18.73 -24.61
CA THR A 515 -30.02 -20.00 -24.81
C THR A 515 -31.37 -20.02 -24.08
N GLY A 516 -32.31 -20.80 -24.58
CA GLY A 516 -33.68 -20.85 -24.04
C GLY A 516 -34.42 -19.52 -24.25
N ASP A 517 -35.17 -19.09 -23.24
CA ASP A 517 -36.00 -17.90 -23.27
C ASP A 517 -35.27 -16.61 -22.83
N ALA A 518 -33.98 -16.71 -22.51
CA ALA A 518 -33.24 -15.60 -21.94
C ALA A 518 -32.99 -14.48 -22.96
N SER A 519 -33.07 -13.25 -22.47
CA SER A 519 -32.68 -12.02 -23.15
C SER A 519 -31.64 -11.29 -22.32
N ALA A 520 -30.71 -10.57 -22.94
CA ALA A 520 -29.78 -9.72 -22.21
C ALA A 520 -29.40 -8.49 -23.03
N ALA A 521 -29.01 -7.43 -22.34
CA ALA A 521 -28.57 -6.18 -22.93
C ALA A 521 -27.49 -5.51 -22.08
N GLY A 522 -26.69 -4.68 -22.74
CA GLY A 522 -25.63 -3.89 -22.10
C GLY A 522 -24.24 -4.51 -22.25
N THR A 523 -23.25 -3.65 -22.05
CA THR A 523 -21.82 -4.00 -22.06
C THR A 523 -21.11 -3.13 -21.04
N ILE A 524 -20.03 -3.66 -20.47
CA ILE A 524 -19.14 -2.94 -19.55
C ILE A 524 -17.76 -2.92 -20.18
N THR A 525 -17.13 -1.74 -20.18
CA THR A 525 -15.76 -1.56 -20.67
C THR A 525 -14.90 -0.91 -19.60
N ASN A 526 -13.73 -1.49 -19.35
CA ASN A 526 -12.69 -0.99 -18.47
C ASN A 526 -13.17 -0.68 -17.04
N LEU A 527 -13.90 -1.61 -16.43
CA LEU A 527 -14.48 -1.43 -15.09
C LEU A 527 -13.41 -1.52 -13.99
N PRO A 528 -13.20 -0.46 -13.17
CA PRO A 528 -12.26 -0.48 -12.05
C PRO A 528 -12.88 -0.98 -10.73
N GLY A 529 -14.21 -1.14 -10.67
CA GLY A 529 -14.95 -1.46 -9.45
C GLY A 529 -16.25 -2.21 -9.75
N THR A 530 -17.41 -1.67 -9.38
CA THR A 530 -18.72 -2.29 -9.58
C THR A 530 -19.56 -1.58 -10.65
N SER A 531 -20.35 -2.34 -11.41
CA SER A 531 -21.31 -1.81 -12.39
C SER A 531 -22.52 -2.73 -12.52
N ASN A 532 -23.68 -2.11 -12.80
CA ASN A 532 -24.96 -2.77 -13.04
C ASN A 532 -25.47 -2.55 -14.47
N ALA A 533 -24.57 -2.25 -15.42
CA ALA A 533 -24.93 -1.89 -16.79
C ALA A 533 -25.40 -3.07 -17.67
N ILE A 534 -25.17 -4.31 -17.25
CA ILE A 534 -25.70 -5.49 -17.92
C ILE A 534 -27.01 -5.90 -17.25
N SER A 535 -28.08 -6.04 -18.03
CA SER A 535 -29.37 -6.53 -17.56
C SER A 535 -29.73 -7.83 -18.27
N VAL A 536 -30.33 -8.76 -17.52
CA VAL A 536 -30.84 -10.04 -18.02
C VAL A 536 -32.35 -10.12 -17.80
N GLY A 537 -33.04 -10.87 -18.66
CA GLY A 537 -34.49 -10.98 -18.67
C GLY A 537 -34.96 -12.23 -19.40
N LEU A 538 -36.28 -12.33 -19.60
CA LEU A 538 -36.94 -13.38 -20.37
C LEU A 538 -37.68 -12.78 -21.60
N GLY A 539 -37.08 -11.78 -22.25
CA GLY A 539 -37.70 -11.07 -23.38
C GLY A 539 -37.92 -11.93 -24.63
N ASN A 540 -37.30 -13.11 -24.69
CA ASN A 540 -37.52 -14.10 -25.75
C ASN A 540 -38.55 -15.17 -25.35
N ALA A 541 -39.05 -15.17 -24.11
CA ALA A 541 -40.09 -16.08 -23.67
C ALA A 541 -41.42 -15.80 -24.38
N SER A 542 -42.05 -16.84 -24.92
CA SER A 542 -43.46 -16.75 -25.31
C SER A 542 -44.33 -16.71 -24.06
N THR A 543 -45.11 -15.65 -23.85
CA THR A 543 -46.10 -15.57 -22.75
C THR A 543 -47.51 -15.94 -23.20
N GLY A 544 -47.68 -16.44 -24.43
CA GLY A 544 -48.98 -16.85 -24.96
C GLY A 544 -49.55 -18.14 -24.33
N THR A 545 -48.78 -18.85 -23.52
CA THR A 545 -49.19 -20.06 -22.82
C THR A 545 -48.65 -20.09 -21.40
N ALA A 546 -49.40 -20.65 -20.45
CA ALA A 546 -48.90 -20.82 -19.09
C ALA A 546 -47.76 -21.84 -19.01
N GLY A 547 -46.83 -21.66 -18.08
CA GLY A 547 -45.69 -22.54 -17.86
C GLY A 547 -44.44 -21.85 -17.31
N ALA A 548 -43.47 -22.65 -16.88
CA ALA A 548 -42.14 -22.14 -16.55
C ALA A 548 -41.41 -21.62 -17.80
N ARG A 549 -40.59 -20.59 -17.61
CA ARG A 549 -39.72 -19.99 -18.63
C ARG A 549 -38.32 -19.91 -18.07
N THR A 550 -37.35 -20.33 -18.87
CA THR A 550 -35.96 -20.40 -18.44
C THR A 550 -35.02 -20.22 -19.61
N GLY A 551 -33.86 -19.63 -19.34
CA GLY A 551 -32.77 -19.55 -20.29
C GLY A 551 -31.47 -19.19 -19.61
N THR A 552 -30.37 -19.23 -20.34
CA THR A 552 -29.04 -18.91 -19.82
C THR A 552 -28.38 -17.85 -20.69
N VAL A 553 -27.67 -16.92 -20.04
CA VAL A 553 -26.82 -15.89 -20.65
C VAL A 553 -25.40 -16.11 -20.17
N ASP A 554 -24.45 -16.24 -21.10
CA ASP A 554 -23.03 -16.23 -20.76
C ASP A 554 -22.54 -14.79 -20.61
N ILE A 555 -21.89 -14.47 -19.49
CA ILE A 555 -21.16 -13.21 -19.32
C ILE A 555 -19.70 -13.47 -19.65
N THR A 556 -19.30 -13.02 -20.84
CA THR A 556 -17.90 -13.05 -21.26
C THR A 556 -17.13 -11.96 -20.53
N LEU A 557 -15.96 -12.32 -20.03
CA LEU A 557 -15.14 -11.47 -19.17
C LEU A 557 -13.76 -11.36 -19.79
N VAL A 558 -13.23 -10.14 -19.83
CA VAL A 558 -11.92 -9.87 -20.44
C VAL A 558 -11.18 -8.87 -19.56
N SER A 559 -9.93 -9.18 -19.23
CA SER A 559 -9.00 -8.23 -18.62
C SER A 559 -8.60 -7.20 -19.67
N ASN A 560 -8.89 -5.94 -19.42
CA ASN A 560 -8.71 -4.84 -20.36
C ASN A 560 -7.33 -4.20 -20.18
N GLY A 561 -6.46 -4.41 -21.17
CA GLY A 561 -5.09 -3.93 -21.16
C GLY A 561 -4.93 -2.43 -21.48
N THR A 562 -6.01 -1.65 -21.60
CA THR A 562 -5.92 -0.20 -21.87
C THR A 562 -5.10 0.53 -20.81
N ALA A 563 -5.28 0.19 -19.52
CA ALA A 563 -4.52 0.82 -18.43
C ALA A 563 -3.05 0.39 -18.40
N SER A 564 -2.77 -0.86 -18.74
CA SER A 564 -1.41 -1.42 -18.79
C SER A 564 -0.69 -1.12 -20.11
N GLY A 565 -1.40 -0.69 -21.15
CA GLY A 565 -0.89 -0.62 -22.53
C GLY A 565 -0.62 -1.99 -23.16
N LEU A 566 -1.09 -3.08 -22.53
CA LEU A 566 -0.94 -4.45 -22.99
C LEU A 566 -2.18 -4.94 -23.75
N ALA A 567 -2.10 -6.13 -24.35
CA ALA A 567 -3.23 -6.73 -25.03
C ALA A 567 -4.31 -7.20 -24.04
N ASN A 568 -5.56 -7.23 -24.50
CA ASN A 568 -6.68 -7.77 -23.72
C ASN A 568 -6.53 -9.29 -23.55
N THR A 569 -6.81 -9.79 -22.35
CA THR A 569 -6.75 -11.22 -22.02
C THR A 569 -8.13 -11.76 -21.68
N ALA A 570 -8.56 -12.81 -22.39
CA ALA A 570 -9.83 -13.47 -22.09
C ALA A 570 -9.79 -14.14 -20.70
N LEU A 571 -10.86 -13.95 -19.93
CA LEU A 571 -11.06 -14.57 -18.63
C LEU A 571 -12.16 -15.63 -18.73
N ALA A 572 -12.33 -16.41 -17.65
CA ALA A 572 -13.39 -17.42 -17.59
C ALA A 572 -14.77 -16.77 -17.75
N THR A 573 -15.57 -17.31 -18.66
CA THR A 573 -16.96 -16.89 -18.87
C THR A 573 -17.83 -17.40 -17.72
N GLN A 574 -18.79 -16.59 -17.26
CA GLN A 574 -19.70 -16.95 -16.17
C GLN A 574 -21.15 -17.06 -16.69
N PRO A 575 -21.79 -18.24 -16.63
CA PRO A 575 -23.19 -18.40 -17.04
C PRO A 575 -24.16 -17.90 -15.96
N VAL A 576 -25.24 -17.25 -16.38
CA VAL A 576 -26.35 -16.80 -15.52
C VAL A 576 -27.67 -17.37 -16.05
N THR A 577 -28.36 -18.16 -15.21
CA THR A 577 -29.67 -18.72 -15.53
C THR A 577 -30.77 -17.73 -15.16
N VAL A 578 -31.66 -17.38 -16.08
CA VAL A 578 -32.81 -16.52 -15.82
C VAL A 578 -34.07 -17.39 -15.81
N SER A 579 -34.92 -17.26 -14.79
CA SER A 579 -36.16 -18.03 -14.69
C SER A 579 -37.35 -17.16 -14.27
N GLY A 580 -38.55 -17.62 -14.61
CA GLY A 580 -39.83 -17.01 -14.29
C GLY A 580 -40.96 -17.94 -14.74
N ALA A 581 -42.22 -17.60 -14.45
CA ALA A 581 -43.35 -18.40 -14.92
C ALA A 581 -44.52 -17.54 -15.39
N VAL A 582 -45.29 -18.11 -16.32
CA VAL A 582 -46.51 -17.53 -16.90
C VAL A 582 -47.71 -18.27 -16.34
N PHE A 583 -48.71 -17.57 -15.79
CA PHE A 583 -49.90 -18.17 -15.19
C PHE A 583 -51.18 -17.83 -15.96
N ASN A 584 -52.09 -18.80 -16.05
CA ASN A 584 -53.46 -18.56 -16.50
C ASN A 584 -54.25 -17.85 -15.40
N LEU A 585 -54.99 -16.80 -15.78
CA LEU A 585 -56.06 -16.27 -14.93
C LEU A 585 -57.17 -17.33 -14.77
N ALA A 586 -57.81 -17.34 -13.61
CA ALA A 586 -59.03 -18.08 -13.37
C ALA A 586 -60.17 -17.54 -14.24
N ALA A 587 -61.08 -18.42 -14.65
CA ALA A 587 -62.24 -18.05 -15.46
C ALA A 587 -63.50 -18.69 -14.87
N ALA A 588 -64.51 -17.90 -14.53
CA ALA A 588 -65.76 -18.46 -13.99
C ALA A 588 -66.69 -18.95 -15.12
N ASN A 589 -67.43 -20.03 -14.87
CA ASN A 589 -68.59 -20.39 -15.70
C ASN A 589 -69.71 -19.33 -15.58
N ALA A 590 -70.63 -19.35 -16.54
CA ALA A 590 -71.90 -18.65 -16.38
C ALA A 590 -72.72 -19.29 -15.26
N ILE A 591 -72.97 -18.53 -14.19
CA ILE A 591 -73.80 -18.93 -13.05
C ILE A 591 -75.26 -18.78 -13.47
N THR A 592 -76.11 -19.73 -13.06
CA THR A 592 -77.54 -19.76 -13.41
C THR A 592 -78.20 -18.39 -13.16
N PRO A 593 -78.71 -17.70 -14.20
CA PRO A 593 -79.12 -16.30 -14.08
C PRO A 593 -80.45 -16.10 -13.36
N SER A 594 -81.25 -17.15 -13.20
CA SER A 594 -82.55 -17.09 -12.52
C SER A 594 -82.83 -18.33 -11.66
N VAL A 595 -83.28 -18.09 -10.43
CA VAL A 595 -83.76 -19.10 -9.46
C VAL A 595 -85.23 -18.81 -9.14
N ASN A 596 -86.09 -19.83 -9.23
CA ASN A 596 -87.48 -19.76 -8.80
C ASN A 596 -87.71 -20.71 -7.62
N LEU A 597 -88.15 -20.18 -6.48
CA LEU A 597 -88.34 -20.90 -5.23
C LEU A 597 -89.78 -21.39 -5.02
N GLY A 598 -90.64 -21.26 -6.02
CA GLY A 598 -92.02 -21.74 -5.99
C GLY A 598 -93.01 -20.77 -5.32
N ARG A 599 -94.09 -21.34 -4.75
CA ARG A 599 -95.19 -20.60 -4.12
C ARG A 599 -95.30 -20.93 -2.64
N VAL A 600 -95.64 -19.96 -1.80
CA VAL A 600 -95.88 -20.14 -0.36
C VAL A 600 -97.15 -19.40 0.06
N ARG A 601 -97.80 -19.87 1.14
CA ARG A 601 -98.90 -19.11 1.78
C ARG A 601 -98.37 -17.81 2.38
N VAL A 602 -99.26 -16.85 2.59
CA VAL A 602 -99.00 -15.72 3.49
C VAL A 602 -98.44 -16.23 4.81
N ASP A 603 -97.38 -15.59 5.30
CA ASP A 603 -96.58 -15.96 6.48
C ASP A 603 -95.79 -17.28 6.38
N GLY A 604 -95.78 -17.94 5.21
CA GLY A 604 -94.88 -19.06 4.92
C GLY A 604 -93.43 -18.63 4.70
N THR A 605 -92.52 -19.59 4.46
CA THR A 605 -91.10 -19.33 4.18
C THR A 605 -90.66 -19.98 2.87
N PHE A 606 -89.95 -19.23 2.03
CA PHE A 606 -89.27 -19.78 0.84
C PHE A 606 -88.04 -20.61 1.24
N GLY A 607 -87.70 -21.63 0.44
CA GLY A 607 -86.45 -22.38 0.57
C GLY A 607 -85.23 -21.61 0.03
N THR A 608 -84.08 -22.27 -0.06
CA THR A 608 -82.88 -21.75 -0.71
C THR A 608 -82.46 -22.61 -1.90
N ALA A 609 -81.69 -22.04 -2.83
CA ALA A 609 -81.09 -22.75 -3.96
C ALA A 609 -79.58 -22.52 -3.97
N ALA A 610 -78.80 -23.59 -4.18
CA ALA A 610 -77.36 -23.49 -4.30
C ALA A 610 -76.93 -23.05 -5.71
N LEU A 611 -75.83 -22.30 -5.79
CA LEU A 611 -75.24 -21.83 -7.05
C LEU A 611 -73.97 -22.62 -7.36
N GLY A 612 -73.93 -23.22 -8.56
CA GLY A 612 -72.75 -23.92 -9.07
C GLY A 612 -71.75 -22.95 -9.69
N VAL A 613 -70.53 -22.94 -9.16
CA VAL A 613 -69.39 -22.20 -9.69
C VAL A 613 -68.30 -23.17 -10.09
N THR A 614 -67.76 -23.01 -11.29
CA THR A 614 -66.67 -23.78 -11.87
C THR A 614 -65.59 -22.83 -12.34
N ASN A 615 -64.33 -23.12 -12.02
CA ASN A 615 -63.20 -22.47 -12.66
C ASN A 615 -62.92 -23.17 -14.00
N LEU A 616 -63.26 -22.53 -15.11
CA LEU A 616 -63.05 -22.99 -16.48
C LEU A 616 -61.59 -22.88 -16.96
N ALA A 617 -60.68 -22.28 -16.18
CA ALA A 617 -59.27 -22.25 -16.52
C ALA A 617 -58.66 -23.66 -16.53
N ALA A 618 -57.64 -23.88 -17.37
CA ALA A 618 -57.03 -25.19 -17.54
C ALA A 618 -56.45 -25.76 -16.22
N THR A 619 -56.60 -27.06 -16.01
CA THR A 619 -56.00 -27.75 -14.86
C THR A 619 -54.47 -27.72 -14.96
N GLY A 620 -53.78 -27.32 -13.89
CA GLY A 620 -52.32 -27.34 -13.86
C GLY A 620 -51.68 -26.45 -12.79
N ALA A 621 -50.37 -26.59 -12.64
CA ALA A 621 -49.57 -25.86 -11.63
C ALA A 621 -49.42 -24.36 -11.93
N PHE A 622 -49.73 -23.93 -13.16
CA PHE A 622 -49.61 -22.55 -13.63
C PHE A 622 -50.98 -21.92 -13.91
N THR A 623 -51.98 -22.23 -13.09
CA THR A 623 -53.33 -21.67 -13.18
C THR A 623 -53.74 -21.13 -11.82
N GLU A 624 -54.26 -19.91 -11.80
CA GLU A 624 -54.79 -19.30 -10.59
C GLU A 624 -56.15 -19.90 -10.18
N GLY A 625 -56.42 -19.92 -8.87
CA GLY A 625 -57.71 -20.34 -8.35
C GLY A 625 -58.79 -19.27 -8.53
N LEU A 626 -60.06 -19.68 -8.57
CA LEU A 626 -61.19 -18.75 -8.65
C LEU A 626 -61.73 -18.47 -7.24
N ASN A 627 -61.79 -17.19 -6.87
CA ASN A 627 -62.56 -16.72 -5.73
C ASN A 627 -63.96 -16.30 -6.20
N ALA A 628 -65.00 -16.73 -5.47
CA ALA A 628 -66.37 -16.31 -5.70
C ALA A 628 -67.05 -15.97 -4.37
N THR A 629 -67.72 -14.83 -4.29
CA THR A 629 -68.33 -14.34 -3.04
C THR A 629 -69.70 -13.75 -3.32
N LEU A 630 -70.67 -13.98 -2.43
CA LEU A 630 -71.97 -13.31 -2.50
C LEU A 630 -71.86 -11.98 -1.75
N THR A 631 -72.04 -10.88 -2.48
CA THR A 631 -71.70 -9.53 -1.96
C THR A 631 -72.93 -8.69 -1.68
N ALA A 632 -73.69 -8.34 -2.71
CA ALA A 632 -74.84 -7.45 -2.61
C ALA A 632 -76.14 -8.17 -2.96
N SER A 633 -77.17 -7.98 -2.14
CA SER A 633 -78.55 -8.33 -2.47
C SER A 633 -79.40 -7.08 -2.76
N SER A 634 -80.42 -7.24 -3.61
CA SER A 634 -81.43 -6.22 -3.87
C SER A 634 -82.84 -6.83 -3.81
N GLY A 635 -83.85 -5.99 -3.56
CA GLY A 635 -85.23 -6.46 -3.40
C GLY A 635 -85.38 -7.41 -2.21
N ALA A 636 -86.11 -8.51 -2.41
CA ALA A 636 -86.38 -9.51 -1.37
C ALA A 636 -85.36 -10.66 -1.31
N ALA A 637 -84.31 -10.61 -2.14
CA ALA A 637 -83.32 -11.68 -2.20
C ALA A 637 -82.42 -11.71 -0.96
N THR A 638 -82.13 -12.91 -0.50
CA THR A 638 -81.20 -13.20 0.59
C THR A 638 -80.14 -14.19 0.11
N HIS A 639 -79.03 -14.27 0.83
CA HIS A 639 -77.99 -15.25 0.57
C HIS A 639 -77.32 -15.69 1.88
N ASN A 640 -76.58 -16.81 1.83
CA ASN A 640 -75.87 -17.37 2.98
C ASN A 640 -74.51 -16.69 3.28
N SER A 641 -74.23 -15.53 2.66
CA SER A 641 -72.91 -14.87 2.66
C SER A 641 -71.75 -15.82 2.31
N GLY A 642 -72.03 -16.83 1.49
CA GLY A 642 -71.07 -17.84 1.10
C GLY A 642 -69.90 -17.28 0.30
N ALA A 643 -68.75 -17.94 0.46
CA ALA A 643 -67.54 -17.68 -0.30
C ALA A 643 -66.91 -19.00 -0.77
N ILE A 644 -66.33 -18.96 -1.96
CA ILE A 644 -65.42 -19.95 -2.50
C ILE A 644 -64.06 -19.24 -2.59
N SER A 645 -63.03 -19.86 -2.02
CA SER A 645 -61.67 -19.37 -2.09
C SER A 645 -60.80 -20.39 -2.80
N ASP A 646 -59.96 -19.90 -3.71
CA ASP A 646 -58.92 -20.65 -4.40
C ASP A 646 -59.42 -21.93 -5.11
N LEU A 647 -60.54 -21.83 -5.83
CA LEU A 647 -61.06 -22.96 -6.59
C LEU A 647 -60.16 -23.24 -7.80
N GLY A 648 -59.34 -24.28 -7.72
CA GLY A 648 -58.37 -24.64 -8.77
C GLY A 648 -58.98 -24.81 -10.17
N GLY A 649 -58.17 -24.62 -11.21
CA GLY A 649 -58.61 -24.79 -12.60
C GLY A 649 -59.28 -26.15 -12.83
N GLY A 650 -60.42 -26.15 -13.54
CA GLY A 650 -61.27 -27.32 -13.77
C GLY A 650 -62.16 -27.75 -12.60
N ALA A 651 -61.95 -27.21 -11.39
CA ALA A 651 -62.75 -27.59 -10.22
C ALA A 651 -64.11 -26.88 -10.17
N SER A 652 -65.09 -27.52 -9.54
CA SER A 652 -66.45 -26.99 -9.36
C SER A 652 -66.88 -27.06 -7.91
N ASN A 653 -67.72 -26.11 -7.48
CA ASN A 653 -68.34 -26.08 -6.16
C ASN A 653 -69.79 -25.58 -6.29
N SER A 654 -70.73 -26.38 -5.79
CA SER A 654 -72.16 -26.09 -5.79
C SER A 654 -72.78 -26.15 -4.39
N ALA A 655 -71.96 -26.02 -3.35
CA ALA A 655 -72.39 -26.14 -1.96
C ALA A 655 -72.15 -24.87 -1.15
N SER A 656 -71.13 -24.09 -1.50
CA SER A 656 -70.70 -22.93 -0.72
C SER A 656 -71.59 -21.71 -0.91
N LEU A 657 -72.19 -21.53 -2.09
CA LEU A 657 -73.01 -20.36 -2.42
C LEU A 657 -74.49 -20.74 -2.48
N ALA A 658 -75.34 -20.06 -1.73
CA ALA A 658 -76.78 -20.28 -1.76
C ALA A 658 -77.57 -18.97 -1.71
N VAL A 659 -78.66 -18.90 -2.46
CA VAL A 659 -79.56 -17.74 -2.56
C VAL A 659 -80.99 -18.13 -2.19
N GLY A 660 -81.76 -17.17 -1.69
CA GLY A 660 -83.12 -17.35 -1.21
C GLY A 660 -83.97 -16.09 -1.37
N LEU A 661 -85.22 -16.15 -0.94
CA LEU A 661 -86.06 -14.99 -0.66
C LEU A 661 -86.28 -14.94 0.85
N GLY A 662 -86.20 -13.75 1.45
CA GLY A 662 -86.16 -13.58 2.92
C GLY A 662 -87.32 -14.17 3.73
N GLY A 663 -87.28 -13.96 5.05
CA GLY A 663 -88.27 -14.50 6.00
C GLY A 663 -89.66 -13.84 5.94
N ALA A 664 -90.50 -14.13 6.93
CA ALA A 664 -91.94 -13.81 6.97
C ALA A 664 -92.36 -12.38 6.55
N ALA A 665 -91.49 -11.38 6.73
CA ALA A 665 -91.73 -10.00 6.28
C ALA A 665 -92.00 -9.90 4.77
N ASN A 666 -91.39 -10.77 3.95
CA ASN A 666 -91.60 -10.80 2.50
C ASN A 666 -92.75 -11.71 2.07
N THR A 667 -93.37 -12.42 3.03
CA THR A 667 -94.54 -13.28 2.79
C THR A 667 -95.79 -12.77 3.50
N ALA A 668 -95.75 -11.58 4.11
CA ALA A 668 -96.89 -10.98 4.79
C ALA A 668 -98.02 -10.53 3.83
N THR A 669 -97.72 -10.35 2.53
CA THR A 669 -98.68 -9.90 1.52
C THR A 669 -98.67 -10.81 0.29
N PRO A 670 -99.85 -11.19 -0.26
CA PRO A 670 -99.92 -11.96 -1.50
C PRO A 670 -99.32 -11.21 -2.70
N GLY A 671 -98.60 -11.92 -3.56
CA GLY A 671 -98.00 -11.38 -4.78
C GLY A 671 -96.64 -11.97 -5.12
N ALA A 672 -96.05 -11.47 -6.22
CA ALA A 672 -94.71 -11.86 -6.64
C ALA A 672 -93.64 -11.23 -5.73
N VAL A 673 -92.71 -12.05 -5.28
CA VAL A 673 -91.56 -11.65 -4.47
C VAL A 673 -90.30 -11.92 -5.28
N SER A 674 -89.45 -10.91 -5.44
CA SER A 674 -88.23 -11.04 -6.24
C SER A 674 -87.09 -10.16 -5.74
N GLY A 675 -85.88 -10.49 -6.16
CA GLY A 675 -84.66 -9.73 -5.90
C GLY A 675 -83.48 -10.26 -6.69
N THR A 676 -82.31 -9.68 -6.51
CA THR A 676 -81.07 -10.16 -7.14
C THR A 676 -79.94 -10.32 -6.13
N VAL A 677 -79.00 -11.22 -6.41
CA VAL A 677 -77.75 -11.38 -5.66
C VAL A 677 -76.58 -11.26 -6.63
N THR A 678 -75.57 -10.47 -6.26
CA THR A 678 -74.32 -10.34 -7.03
C THR A 678 -73.28 -11.35 -6.54
N VAL A 679 -72.71 -12.10 -7.47
CA VAL A 679 -71.56 -12.97 -7.26
C VAL A 679 -70.31 -12.21 -7.70
N GLY A 680 -69.53 -11.72 -6.73
CA GLY A 680 -68.22 -11.13 -6.97
C GLY A 680 -67.20 -12.22 -7.30
N LEU A 681 -66.48 -12.05 -8.40
CA LEU A 681 -65.53 -13.03 -8.93
C LEU A 681 -64.13 -12.42 -9.02
N ALA A 682 -63.11 -13.18 -8.65
CA ALA A 682 -61.72 -12.75 -8.80
C ALA A 682 -60.80 -13.95 -9.06
N SER A 683 -59.79 -13.76 -9.91
CA SER A 683 -58.66 -14.67 -10.03
C SER A 683 -57.74 -14.51 -8.82
N ASN A 684 -57.40 -15.62 -8.17
CA ASN A 684 -56.63 -15.65 -6.93
C ASN A 684 -55.14 -15.79 -7.23
N GLY A 685 -54.38 -14.72 -6.99
CA GLY A 685 -52.95 -14.66 -7.30
C GLY A 685 -52.05 -15.41 -6.32
N THR A 686 -52.59 -16.13 -5.33
CA THR A 686 -51.80 -16.88 -4.34
C THR A 686 -50.87 -17.90 -5.02
N ALA A 687 -51.34 -18.62 -6.03
CA ALA A 687 -50.53 -19.62 -6.75
C ALA A 687 -49.43 -18.99 -7.63
N SER A 688 -49.70 -17.82 -8.22
CA SER A 688 -48.75 -17.09 -9.07
C SER A 688 -47.80 -16.19 -8.26
N GLY A 689 -48.12 -15.89 -7.00
CA GLY A 689 -47.48 -14.85 -6.21
C GLY A 689 -47.85 -13.42 -6.63
N LEU A 690 -48.87 -13.26 -7.51
CA LEU A 690 -49.39 -11.99 -7.96
C LEU A 690 -50.58 -11.52 -7.11
N ALA A 691 -51.03 -10.29 -7.31
CA ALA A 691 -52.24 -9.78 -6.68
C ALA A 691 -53.50 -10.39 -7.31
N ASN A 692 -54.60 -10.44 -6.54
CA ASN A 692 -55.89 -10.90 -7.06
C ASN A 692 -56.38 -9.98 -8.19
N THR A 693 -56.81 -10.59 -9.29
CA THR A 693 -57.37 -9.86 -10.44
C THR A 693 -58.89 -9.93 -10.40
N ALA A 694 -59.56 -8.78 -10.34
CA ALA A 694 -61.03 -8.73 -10.36
C ALA A 694 -61.56 -9.25 -11.70
N LEU A 695 -62.54 -10.15 -11.66
CA LEU A 695 -63.28 -10.63 -12.82
C LEU A 695 -64.66 -9.99 -12.85
N THR A 696 -65.32 -10.06 -14.00
CA THR A 696 -66.69 -9.53 -14.16
C THR A 696 -67.64 -10.25 -13.21
N ALA A 697 -68.26 -9.51 -12.29
CA ALA A 697 -69.27 -10.04 -11.39
C ALA A 697 -70.52 -10.50 -12.16
N GLN A 698 -71.19 -11.53 -11.65
CA GLN A 698 -72.41 -12.07 -12.25
C GLN A 698 -73.62 -11.82 -11.35
N ILE A 699 -74.81 -11.64 -11.93
CA ILE A 699 -76.04 -11.33 -11.19
C ILE A 699 -77.01 -12.50 -11.32
N VAL A 700 -77.51 -12.97 -10.18
CA VAL A 700 -78.54 -14.03 -10.12
C VAL A 700 -79.86 -13.41 -9.65
N SER A 701 -80.91 -13.59 -10.45
CA SER A 701 -82.28 -13.19 -10.08
C SER A 701 -82.96 -14.28 -9.28
N VAL A 702 -83.63 -13.94 -8.18
CA VAL A 702 -84.36 -14.89 -7.33
C VAL A 702 -85.82 -14.48 -7.28
N SER A 703 -86.74 -15.43 -7.45
CA SER A 703 -88.18 -15.18 -7.55
C SER A 703 -89.02 -16.23 -6.83
N GLY A 704 -90.23 -15.83 -6.42
CA GLY A 704 -91.22 -16.66 -5.72
C GLY A 704 -92.58 -15.94 -5.67
N PHE A 705 -93.61 -16.61 -5.16
CA PHE A 705 -94.96 -16.04 -5.10
C PHE A 705 -95.70 -16.38 -3.80
N VAL A 706 -96.46 -15.43 -3.26
CA VAL A 706 -97.20 -15.55 -1.99
C VAL A 706 -98.71 -15.53 -2.25
N TYR A 707 -99.50 -16.42 -1.64
CA TYR A 707 -100.97 -16.48 -1.81
C TYR A 707 -101.75 -16.50 -0.47
N SER A 708 -103.00 -16.00 -0.48
CA SER A 708 -103.78 -15.68 0.74
C SER A 708 -104.74 -16.76 1.25
N GLY A 709 -105.08 -17.78 0.45
CA GLY A 709 -106.16 -18.74 0.77
C GLY A 709 -107.58 -18.20 0.55
N ALA A 710 -107.73 -16.93 0.16
CA ALA A 710 -109.01 -16.32 -0.17
C ALA A 710 -109.26 -16.37 -1.68
N GLY A 711 -109.71 -17.52 -2.18
CA GLY A 711 -109.89 -17.72 -3.61
C GLY A 711 -111.23 -17.19 -4.10
N VAL A 712 -111.14 -16.49 -5.23
CA VAL A 712 -112.28 -16.05 -6.02
C VAL A 712 -112.21 -16.84 -7.33
N TRP A 713 -113.31 -17.49 -7.69
CA TRP A 713 -113.41 -18.19 -8.97
C TRP A 713 -113.19 -17.20 -10.11
N ASN A 714 -112.33 -17.56 -11.04
CA ASN A 714 -111.82 -16.69 -12.10
C ASN A 714 -112.01 -17.30 -13.50
N LEU A 715 -112.44 -18.56 -13.59
CA LEU A 715 -112.67 -19.21 -14.87
C LEU A 715 -114.08 -18.85 -15.42
N PRO A 716 -114.23 -18.49 -16.70
CA PRO A 716 -115.52 -18.15 -17.30
C PRO A 716 -116.56 -19.29 -17.40
N GLY A 717 -116.25 -20.50 -16.96
CA GLY A 717 -117.15 -21.65 -17.02
C GLY A 717 -116.75 -22.80 -16.09
N SER A 718 -117.37 -23.96 -16.29
CA SER A 718 -117.22 -25.18 -15.46
C SER A 718 -115.81 -25.76 -15.47
N SER A 719 -115.31 -26.15 -14.31
CA SER A 719 -114.03 -26.85 -14.15
C SER A 719 -113.88 -27.42 -12.73
N THR A 720 -112.68 -27.91 -12.40
CA THR A 720 -112.37 -28.55 -11.13
C THR A 720 -111.91 -27.55 -10.07
N TRP A 721 -112.16 -27.86 -8.81
CA TRP A 721 -111.76 -27.04 -7.67
C TRP A 721 -110.24 -26.90 -7.55
N ALA A 722 -109.49 -27.98 -7.78
CA ALA A 722 -108.06 -28.04 -7.46
C ALA A 722 -107.12 -27.28 -8.42
N ALA A 723 -107.62 -26.82 -9.57
CA ALA A 723 -106.78 -26.17 -10.57
C ALA A 723 -106.55 -24.69 -10.22
N ILE A 724 -105.32 -24.33 -9.85
CA ILE A 724 -104.90 -22.97 -9.49
C ILE A 724 -105.35 -21.90 -10.52
N PRO A 725 -105.23 -22.11 -11.86
CA PRO A 725 -105.64 -21.10 -12.84
C PRO A 725 -107.14 -20.75 -12.79
N ASN A 726 -107.97 -21.62 -12.20
CA ASN A 726 -109.39 -21.38 -12.05
C ASN A 726 -109.69 -20.36 -10.95
N TRP A 727 -108.72 -20.04 -10.11
CA TRP A 727 -108.84 -19.07 -9.03
C TRP A 727 -107.96 -17.85 -9.31
N GLN A 728 -108.32 -16.71 -8.73
CA GLN A 728 -107.45 -15.54 -8.78
C GLN A 728 -106.09 -15.86 -8.14
N ALA A 729 -105.00 -15.49 -8.82
CA ALA A 729 -103.64 -15.90 -8.47
C ALA A 729 -103.23 -15.55 -7.03
N ASN A 730 -103.69 -14.40 -6.50
CA ASN A 730 -103.40 -13.96 -5.14
C ASN A 730 -104.17 -14.77 -4.08
N GLY A 731 -105.33 -15.33 -4.43
CA GLY A 731 -106.13 -16.17 -3.55
C GLY A 731 -105.59 -17.59 -3.42
N GLY A 732 -105.02 -18.13 -4.51
CA GLY A 732 -104.67 -19.54 -4.59
C GLY A 732 -105.93 -20.43 -4.63
N VAL A 733 -105.74 -21.74 -4.52
CA VAL A 733 -106.86 -22.69 -4.46
C VAL A 733 -107.37 -22.77 -3.02
N PRO A 734 -108.63 -22.41 -2.72
CA PRO A 734 -109.15 -22.39 -1.36
C PRO A 734 -109.27 -23.77 -0.72
N GLY A 735 -108.88 -23.86 0.55
CA GLY A 735 -109.29 -24.93 1.46
C GLY A 735 -108.57 -26.26 1.27
N LEU A 736 -107.53 -26.32 0.43
CA LEU A 736 -106.76 -27.56 0.18
C LEU A 736 -105.45 -27.64 0.96
N ASP A 737 -105.00 -26.53 1.54
CA ASP A 737 -103.77 -26.52 2.32
C ASP A 737 -104.02 -27.13 3.71
N ALA A 738 -103.36 -28.26 4.00
CA ALA A 738 -103.58 -29.04 5.23
C ALA A 738 -103.34 -28.25 6.54
N GLY A 739 -102.59 -27.14 6.49
CA GLY A 739 -102.34 -26.27 7.64
C GLY A 739 -103.33 -25.12 7.83
N PHE A 740 -104.28 -24.93 6.91
CA PHE A 740 -105.16 -23.75 6.83
C PHE A 740 -106.64 -24.12 6.68
N THR A 741 -107.10 -25.13 7.44
CA THR A 741 -108.44 -25.71 7.26
C THR A 741 -109.60 -24.80 7.68
N ALA A 742 -109.36 -23.78 8.51
CA ALA A 742 -110.39 -22.95 9.12
C ALA A 742 -110.34 -21.46 8.71
N THR A 743 -109.55 -21.11 7.69
CA THR A 743 -109.28 -19.72 7.31
C THR A 743 -109.62 -19.38 5.87
N ASP A 744 -109.76 -20.40 5.02
CA ASP A 744 -109.89 -20.19 3.59
C ASP A 744 -111.33 -19.88 3.19
N THR A 745 -111.49 -19.11 2.13
CA THR A 745 -112.80 -18.71 1.62
C THR A 745 -112.89 -18.97 0.13
N ALA A 746 -114.05 -19.43 -0.33
CA ALA A 746 -114.36 -19.52 -1.75
C ALA A 746 -115.45 -18.53 -2.12
N THR A 747 -115.17 -17.66 -3.09
CA THR A 747 -116.14 -16.71 -3.63
C THR A 747 -116.42 -17.00 -5.10
N PHE A 748 -117.69 -17.16 -5.42
CA PHE A 748 -118.22 -17.41 -6.75
C PHE A 748 -118.98 -16.17 -7.21
N ALA A 749 -118.27 -15.26 -7.87
CA ALA A 749 -118.78 -13.96 -8.28
C ALA A 749 -119.11 -13.94 -9.78
N THR A 750 -118.92 -12.80 -10.45
CA THR A 750 -119.34 -12.55 -11.84
C THR A 750 -118.39 -13.10 -12.91
N ALA A 751 -117.46 -14.01 -12.57
CA ALA A 751 -116.46 -14.50 -13.51
C ALA A 751 -117.06 -15.33 -14.66
N VAL A 752 -118.19 -15.99 -14.43
CA VAL A 752 -118.81 -16.93 -15.37
C VAL A 752 -119.73 -16.26 -16.38
N THR A 753 -119.75 -16.80 -17.59
CA THR A 753 -120.60 -16.32 -18.71
C THR A 753 -121.80 -17.24 -18.99
N GLY A 754 -122.03 -18.25 -18.14
CA GLY A 754 -123.12 -19.22 -18.22
C GLY A 754 -123.20 -20.03 -16.92
N ASP A 755 -124.27 -20.81 -16.74
CA ASP A 755 -124.42 -21.68 -15.56
C ASP A 755 -123.22 -22.63 -15.45
N THR A 756 -122.64 -22.67 -14.25
CA THR A 756 -121.29 -23.20 -14.05
C THR A 756 -121.25 -24.23 -12.94
N VAL A 757 -120.67 -25.38 -13.26
CA VAL A 757 -120.39 -26.45 -12.31
C VAL A 757 -118.95 -26.37 -11.85
N VAL A 758 -118.76 -26.21 -10.55
CA VAL A 758 -117.45 -26.25 -9.88
C VAL A 758 -117.31 -27.60 -9.19
N SER A 759 -116.52 -28.47 -9.80
CA SER A 759 -116.46 -29.87 -9.40
C SER A 759 -115.36 -30.17 -8.40
N LEU A 760 -115.70 -30.84 -7.29
CA LEU A 760 -114.73 -31.21 -6.26
C LEU A 760 -113.75 -32.30 -6.73
N GLN A 761 -114.13 -33.21 -7.62
CA GLN A 761 -113.22 -34.21 -8.23
C GLN A 761 -112.24 -34.89 -7.25
N GLY A 762 -112.74 -35.30 -6.09
CA GLY A 762 -112.00 -36.02 -5.06
C GLY A 762 -111.32 -35.15 -4.00
N VAL A 763 -111.24 -33.82 -4.19
CA VAL A 763 -110.75 -32.93 -3.13
C VAL A 763 -111.86 -32.56 -2.14
N SER A 764 -111.48 -32.31 -0.90
CA SER A 764 -112.43 -31.92 0.14
C SER A 764 -112.02 -30.59 0.76
N PRO A 765 -112.38 -29.46 0.12
CA PRO A 765 -111.97 -28.15 0.58
C PRO A 765 -112.62 -27.81 1.93
N SER A 766 -111.80 -27.31 2.84
CA SER A 766 -112.22 -26.83 4.17
C SER A 766 -112.23 -25.31 4.20
N LEU A 767 -113.42 -24.73 4.39
CA LEU A 767 -113.66 -23.31 4.18
C LEU A 767 -114.40 -22.69 5.35
N GLN A 768 -113.94 -21.51 5.78
CA GLN A 768 -114.69 -20.70 6.75
C GLN A 768 -115.90 -20.03 6.11
N ALA A 769 -115.83 -19.74 4.81
CA ALA A 769 -116.93 -19.12 4.09
C ALA A 769 -117.01 -19.57 2.63
N VAL A 770 -118.23 -19.82 2.19
CA VAL A 770 -118.60 -19.96 0.79
C VAL A 770 -119.54 -18.82 0.43
N ILE A 771 -119.20 -18.05 -0.58
CA ILE A 771 -119.96 -16.88 -1.01
C ILE A 771 -120.33 -17.09 -2.47
N PHE A 772 -121.63 -17.01 -2.76
CA PHE A 772 -122.13 -16.87 -4.11
C PHE A 772 -122.68 -15.46 -4.28
N ASP A 773 -122.25 -14.79 -5.34
CA ASP A 773 -122.60 -13.41 -5.64
C ASP A 773 -122.74 -13.24 -7.14
N ASN A 774 -123.71 -13.95 -7.73
CA ASN A 774 -123.98 -13.87 -9.16
C ASN A 774 -125.48 -13.95 -9.45
N ALA A 775 -126.08 -12.78 -9.68
CA ALA A 775 -127.50 -12.66 -9.98
C ALA A 775 -127.91 -13.24 -11.35
N THR A 776 -126.95 -13.51 -12.24
CA THR A 776 -127.23 -13.79 -13.67
C THR A 776 -127.08 -15.24 -14.08
N HIS A 777 -126.16 -15.97 -13.45
CA HIS A 777 -125.85 -17.35 -13.80
C HIS A 777 -125.67 -18.19 -12.55
N ASP A 778 -126.11 -19.44 -12.63
CA ASP A 778 -126.12 -20.33 -11.49
C ASP A 778 -124.74 -20.94 -11.28
N TYR A 779 -124.28 -21.00 -10.03
CA TYR A 779 -123.18 -21.86 -9.64
C TYR A 779 -123.71 -23.13 -8.99
N GLU A 780 -123.17 -24.26 -9.41
CA GLU A 780 -123.32 -25.54 -8.75
C GLU A 780 -121.97 -26.04 -8.23
N ILE A 781 -121.83 -26.18 -6.91
CA ILE A 781 -120.71 -26.95 -6.34
C ILE A 781 -121.12 -28.42 -6.34
N ASP A 782 -120.52 -29.22 -7.21
CA ASP A 782 -120.83 -30.65 -7.36
C ASP A 782 -119.72 -31.56 -6.84
N ASN A 783 -120.06 -32.83 -6.66
CA ASN A 783 -119.11 -33.88 -6.29
C ASN A 783 -118.90 -34.90 -7.40
N THR A 784 -119.02 -34.51 -8.67
CA THR A 784 -118.58 -35.39 -9.76
C THR A 784 -117.12 -35.78 -9.48
N GLY A 785 -116.80 -37.07 -9.44
CA GLY A 785 -115.49 -37.60 -9.05
C GLY A 785 -115.18 -37.69 -7.54
N GLY A 786 -116.12 -37.36 -6.65
CA GLY A 786 -116.00 -37.49 -5.19
C GLY A 786 -115.60 -36.19 -4.47
N GLY A 787 -115.46 -36.26 -3.14
CA GLY A 787 -115.11 -35.12 -2.28
C GLY A 787 -116.29 -34.57 -1.48
N THR A 788 -115.96 -33.82 -0.43
CA THR A 788 -116.92 -33.22 0.51
C THR A 788 -116.56 -31.76 0.74
N LEU A 789 -117.54 -30.86 0.65
CA LEU A 789 -117.38 -29.48 1.03
C LEU A 789 -117.42 -29.37 2.56
N GLN A 790 -116.31 -29.02 3.19
CA GLN A 790 -116.19 -28.91 4.65
C GLN A 790 -116.35 -27.45 5.05
N LEU A 791 -117.29 -27.17 5.94
CA LEU A 791 -117.55 -25.82 6.45
C LEU A 791 -116.97 -25.69 7.86
N ASP A 792 -115.83 -25.03 7.97
CA ASP A 792 -115.00 -24.93 9.16
C ASP A 792 -114.49 -23.49 9.35
N ASN A 793 -114.91 -22.84 10.43
CA ASN A 793 -114.41 -21.55 10.88
C ASN A 793 -113.90 -21.64 12.33
N GLY A 794 -113.37 -22.82 12.68
CA GLY A 794 -112.91 -23.17 14.01
C GLY A 794 -114.01 -23.02 15.06
N ALA A 795 -113.74 -22.20 16.08
CA ALA A 795 -114.67 -21.94 17.18
C ALA A 795 -115.86 -21.03 16.79
N THR A 796 -115.79 -20.36 15.65
CA THR A 796 -116.86 -19.46 15.18
C THR A 796 -117.72 -20.15 14.13
N ALA A 797 -118.86 -19.55 13.77
CA ALA A 797 -119.72 -20.15 12.76
C ALA A 797 -119.12 -19.98 11.36
N ALA A 798 -119.10 -21.05 10.56
CA ALA A 798 -118.82 -20.96 9.13
C ALA A 798 -120.04 -20.40 8.39
N ALA A 799 -119.81 -19.77 7.25
CA ALA A 799 -120.84 -19.06 6.51
C ALA A 799 -121.03 -19.64 5.11
N VAL A 800 -122.29 -19.83 4.70
CA VAL A 800 -122.65 -20.00 3.29
C VAL A 800 -123.58 -18.84 2.94
N THR A 801 -123.11 -17.93 2.12
CA THR A 801 -123.85 -16.72 1.75
C THR A 801 -124.20 -16.79 0.28
N ASN A 802 -125.49 -16.76 -0.04
CA ASN A 802 -125.97 -16.40 -1.36
C ASN A 802 -126.42 -14.93 -1.31
N SER A 803 -125.59 -14.06 -1.88
CA SER A 803 -125.81 -12.61 -1.94
C SER A 803 -126.77 -12.21 -3.06
N ALA A 804 -126.80 -12.97 -4.16
CA ALA A 804 -127.67 -12.73 -5.30
C ALA A 804 -127.76 -13.98 -6.20
N GLY A 805 -128.95 -14.26 -6.75
CA GLY A 805 -129.17 -15.29 -7.77
C GLY A 805 -129.64 -16.65 -7.25
N THR A 806 -129.67 -17.63 -8.15
CA THR A 806 -130.09 -19.00 -7.87
C THR A 806 -128.89 -19.93 -7.93
N HIS A 807 -128.58 -20.60 -6.82
CA HIS A 807 -127.34 -21.40 -6.74
C HIS A 807 -127.59 -22.74 -6.09
N ARG A 808 -126.63 -23.64 -6.28
CA ARG A 808 -126.74 -25.02 -5.82
C ARG A 808 -125.45 -25.52 -5.19
N ILE A 809 -125.60 -26.28 -4.12
CA ILE A 809 -124.57 -27.15 -3.58
C ILE A 809 -125.12 -28.57 -3.67
N SER A 810 -124.64 -29.32 -4.65
CA SER A 810 -124.99 -30.73 -4.83
C SER A 810 -123.96 -31.67 -4.23
N ALA A 811 -122.74 -31.19 -3.98
CA ALA A 811 -121.74 -31.91 -3.23
C ALA A 811 -122.20 -32.21 -1.78
N PRO A 812 -121.78 -33.34 -1.18
CA PRO A 812 -121.91 -33.57 0.25
C PRO A 812 -121.26 -32.42 1.03
N VAL A 813 -121.93 -32.00 2.10
CA VAL A 813 -121.47 -30.92 2.98
C VAL A 813 -121.22 -31.48 4.37
N GLU A 814 -120.06 -31.21 4.95
CA GLU A 814 -119.76 -31.53 6.36
C GLU A 814 -119.73 -30.22 7.18
N LEU A 815 -120.60 -30.12 8.18
CA LEU A 815 -120.57 -29.02 9.15
C LEU A 815 -119.51 -29.32 10.22
N ARG A 816 -118.35 -28.67 10.14
CA ARG A 816 -117.30 -28.76 11.18
C ARG A 816 -117.40 -27.65 12.22
N SER A 817 -117.96 -26.52 11.82
CA SER A 817 -118.45 -25.46 12.70
C SER A 817 -119.97 -25.36 12.64
N ASN A 818 -120.59 -24.59 13.54
CA ASN A 818 -121.98 -24.20 13.32
C ASN A 818 -122.06 -23.40 12.01
N VAL A 819 -123.11 -23.56 11.21
CA VAL A 819 -123.19 -22.92 9.90
C VAL A 819 -124.34 -21.95 9.84
N THR A 820 -124.05 -20.72 9.39
CA THR A 820 -125.08 -19.76 9.01
C THR A 820 -125.22 -19.78 7.50
N VAL A 821 -126.43 -20.09 7.02
CA VAL A 821 -126.79 -19.99 5.61
C VAL A 821 -127.60 -18.71 5.41
N ALA A 822 -127.02 -17.71 4.76
CA ALA A 822 -127.68 -16.45 4.44
C ALA A 822 -128.09 -16.46 2.97
N VAL A 823 -129.39 -16.34 2.68
CA VAL A 823 -129.88 -16.11 1.31
C VAL A 823 -130.55 -14.74 1.30
N THR A 824 -129.84 -13.75 0.76
CA THR A 824 -130.01 -12.35 1.15
C THR A 824 -131.29 -11.73 0.60
N GLY A 825 -131.45 -11.67 -0.73
CA GLY A 825 -132.60 -11.09 -1.40
C GLY A 825 -133.80 -12.04 -1.48
N ALA A 826 -135.01 -11.50 -1.49
CA ALA A 826 -136.24 -12.30 -1.51
C ALA A 826 -136.41 -13.15 -2.79
N GLY A 827 -135.80 -12.71 -3.90
CA GLY A 827 -135.79 -13.45 -5.17
C GLY A 827 -134.66 -14.47 -5.29
N ASP A 828 -133.71 -14.48 -4.35
CA ASP A 828 -132.56 -15.37 -4.38
C ASP A 828 -132.92 -16.74 -3.83
N SER A 829 -132.26 -17.78 -4.33
CA SER A 829 -132.45 -19.14 -3.84
C SER A 829 -131.16 -19.92 -3.78
N LEU A 830 -130.94 -20.63 -2.67
CA LEU A 830 -129.86 -21.61 -2.55
C LEU A 830 -130.47 -22.99 -2.34
N ALA A 831 -130.10 -23.95 -3.19
CA ALA A 831 -130.47 -25.35 -3.05
C ALA A 831 -129.28 -26.17 -2.54
N ILE A 832 -129.40 -26.76 -1.36
CA ILE A 832 -128.46 -27.77 -0.87
C ILE A 832 -129.10 -29.13 -1.12
N THR A 833 -128.60 -29.82 -2.13
CA THR A 833 -129.14 -31.12 -2.56
C THR A 833 -128.24 -32.29 -2.20
N GLY A 834 -126.97 -32.04 -1.89
CA GLY A 834 -126.09 -33.04 -1.30
C GLY A 834 -126.47 -33.33 0.15
N THR A 835 -126.06 -34.50 0.65
CA THR A 835 -126.20 -34.86 2.06
C THR A 835 -125.41 -33.88 2.93
N VAL A 836 -126.03 -33.39 4.00
CA VAL A 836 -125.38 -32.52 4.99
C VAL A 836 -125.12 -33.35 6.24
N THR A 837 -123.85 -33.56 6.59
CA THR A 837 -123.40 -34.25 7.80
C THR A 837 -122.79 -33.25 8.78
N GLN A 838 -122.49 -33.68 10.00
CA GLN A 838 -121.86 -32.84 11.02
C GLN A 838 -120.67 -33.54 11.69
N SER A 839 -119.72 -32.76 12.18
CA SER A 839 -118.66 -33.18 13.09
C SER A 839 -118.88 -32.56 14.47
N GLY A 840 -119.26 -33.41 15.43
CA GLY A 840 -119.85 -32.96 16.71
C GLY A 840 -121.27 -32.42 16.55
N THR A 841 -121.89 -32.01 17.66
CA THR A 841 -123.23 -31.40 17.64
C THR A 841 -123.16 -30.04 16.95
N ARG A 842 -123.82 -29.91 15.80
CA ARG A 842 -123.83 -28.66 15.02
C ARG A 842 -125.24 -28.17 14.72
N SER A 843 -125.31 -26.89 14.40
CA SER A 843 -126.51 -26.25 13.92
C SER A 843 -126.33 -25.67 12.51
N LEU A 844 -127.42 -25.68 11.75
CA LEU A 844 -127.57 -24.89 10.53
C LEU A 844 -128.62 -23.81 10.80
N THR A 845 -128.25 -22.55 10.61
CA THR A 845 -129.13 -21.40 10.81
C THR A 845 -129.38 -20.70 9.48
N LYS A 846 -130.62 -20.73 8.99
CA LYS A 846 -131.04 -19.96 7.82
C LYS A 846 -131.40 -18.53 8.20
N THR A 847 -130.82 -17.56 7.51
CA THR A 847 -131.10 -16.12 7.62
C THR A 847 -131.31 -15.49 6.23
N GLY A 848 -131.68 -14.21 6.17
CA GLY A 848 -131.95 -13.49 4.91
C GLY A 848 -133.32 -13.79 4.30
N ALA A 849 -133.81 -12.92 3.41
CA ALA A 849 -135.19 -12.93 2.94
C ALA A 849 -135.50 -14.01 1.88
N GLY A 850 -134.47 -14.55 1.22
CA GLY A 850 -134.62 -15.52 0.12
C GLY A 850 -134.90 -16.95 0.56
N THR A 851 -134.88 -17.86 -0.41
CA THR A 851 -135.28 -19.25 -0.23
C THR A 851 -134.08 -20.17 -0.05
N LEU A 852 -134.04 -20.94 1.04
CA LEU A 852 -133.16 -22.09 1.18
C LEU A 852 -133.96 -23.36 0.93
N THR A 853 -133.50 -24.21 0.03
CA THR A 853 -134.11 -25.52 -0.24
C THR A 853 -133.14 -26.62 0.13
N LEU A 854 -133.55 -27.50 1.05
CA LEU A 854 -132.78 -28.62 1.58
C LEU A 854 -133.36 -29.92 1.04
N ASN A 855 -132.77 -30.46 -0.03
CA ASN A 855 -133.26 -31.67 -0.69
C ASN A 855 -132.50 -32.94 -0.29
N GLY A 856 -131.23 -32.84 0.07
CA GLY A 856 -130.46 -33.98 0.58
C GLY A 856 -130.77 -34.26 2.05
N ASP A 857 -130.38 -35.43 2.54
CA ASP A 857 -130.51 -35.75 3.97
C ASP A 857 -129.74 -34.74 4.82
N GLN A 858 -130.39 -34.23 5.86
CA GLN A 858 -129.90 -33.19 6.77
C GLN A 858 -129.50 -33.84 8.09
N LEU A 859 -128.41 -34.60 8.07
CA LEU A 859 -127.89 -35.42 9.16
C LEU A 859 -127.13 -34.56 10.19
N TYR A 860 -127.79 -33.54 10.74
CA TYR A 860 -127.30 -32.70 11.84
C TYR A 860 -128.38 -32.42 12.88
N ASN A 861 -127.97 -31.94 14.07
CA ASN A 861 -128.85 -31.89 15.23
C ASN A 861 -129.87 -30.75 15.20
N THR A 862 -129.47 -29.54 14.83
CA THR A 862 -130.32 -28.35 15.02
C THR A 862 -130.48 -27.57 13.73
N LEU A 863 -131.72 -27.41 13.27
CA LEU A 863 -132.07 -26.51 12.19
C LEU A 863 -132.81 -25.29 12.76
N VAL A 864 -132.23 -24.10 12.55
CA VAL A 864 -132.86 -22.83 12.93
C VAL A 864 -133.25 -22.09 11.66
N THR A 865 -134.50 -21.70 11.53
CA THR A 865 -135.02 -20.97 10.35
C THR A 865 -135.48 -19.59 10.78
N SER A 866 -134.63 -18.58 10.53
CA SER A 866 -134.78 -17.24 11.10
C SER A 866 -135.04 -16.13 10.07
N GLY A 867 -135.10 -16.45 8.78
CA GLY A 867 -135.46 -15.50 7.74
C GLY A 867 -135.85 -16.16 6.42
N GLY A 868 -136.76 -15.51 5.70
CA GLY A 868 -137.19 -15.94 4.36
C GLY A 868 -137.98 -17.24 4.37
N THR A 869 -137.74 -18.06 3.36
CA THR A 869 -138.35 -19.40 3.22
C THR A 869 -137.29 -20.49 3.37
N THR A 870 -137.57 -21.52 4.18
CA THR A 870 -136.81 -22.77 4.19
C THR A 870 -137.71 -23.91 3.73
N ASN A 871 -137.38 -24.55 2.61
CA ASN A 871 -138.04 -25.78 2.16
C ASN A 871 -137.20 -26.98 2.60
N ILE A 872 -137.83 -27.92 3.29
CA ILE A 872 -137.19 -29.11 3.86
C ILE A 872 -137.79 -30.33 3.17
N ASN A 873 -137.03 -30.89 2.24
CA ASN A 873 -137.45 -32.02 1.41
C ASN A 873 -136.61 -33.28 1.67
N GLY A 874 -135.52 -33.19 2.45
CA GLY A 874 -134.74 -34.34 2.93
C GLY A 874 -135.05 -34.71 4.39
N VAL A 875 -134.58 -35.88 4.83
CA VAL A 875 -134.76 -36.33 6.23
C VAL A 875 -133.96 -35.44 7.18
N LEU A 876 -134.56 -35.01 8.29
CA LEU A 876 -133.88 -34.26 9.33
C LEU A 876 -133.34 -35.16 10.45
N GLY A 877 -132.11 -34.88 10.89
CA GLY A 877 -131.49 -35.50 12.07
C GLY A 877 -130.52 -36.62 11.73
N THR A 878 -129.55 -36.86 12.62
CA THR A 878 -128.62 -37.99 12.53
C THR A 878 -129.30 -39.34 12.77
N ALA A 879 -130.46 -39.34 13.41
CA ALA A 879 -131.34 -40.48 13.60
C ALA A 879 -132.81 -40.00 13.69
N PRO A 880 -133.81 -40.87 13.44
CA PRO A 880 -135.21 -40.51 13.63
C PRO A 880 -135.47 -39.96 15.04
N GLY A 881 -136.04 -38.76 15.13
CA GLY A 881 -136.37 -38.13 16.41
C GLY A 881 -135.19 -37.40 17.07
N SER A 882 -134.07 -37.19 16.37
CA SER A 882 -132.89 -36.51 16.91
C SER A 882 -132.77 -35.03 16.52
N ALA A 883 -133.57 -34.57 15.54
CA ALA A 883 -133.51 -33.20 15.04
C ALA A 883 -134.38 -32.25 15.85
N THR A 884 -133.80 -31.11 16.23
CA THR A 884 -134.53 -29.95 16.76
C THR A 884 -134.70 -28.94 15.65
N VAL A 885 -135.95 -28.55 15.37
CA VAL A 885 -136.27 -27.51 14.40
C VAL A 885 -136.86 -26.31 15.11
N GLN A 886 -136.15 -25.19 15.04
CA GLN A 886 -136.64 -23.90 15.51
C GLN A 886 -137.11 -23.07 14.30
N VAL A 887 -138.40 -22.77 14.28
CA VAL A 887 -139.06 -22.05 13.19
C VAL A 887 -139.41 -20.64 13.61
N ASN A 888 -138.62 -19.67 13.16
CA ASN A 888 -138.87 -18.24 13.34
C ASN A 888 -139.23 -17.52 12.02
N ALA A 889 -139.33 -18.25 10.90
CA ALA A 889 -139.69 -17.74 9.58
C ALA A 889 -140.57 -18.76 8.82
N THR A 890 -140.77 -18.59 7.50
CA THR A 890 -141.55 -19.55 6.72
C THR A 890 -140.76 -20.83 6.53
N THR A 891 -141.23 -21.94 7.08
CA THR A 891 -140.62 -23.26 6.93
C THR A 891 -141.63 -24.24 6.36
N ARG A 892 -141.27 -24.86 5.25
CA ARG A 892 -142.10 -25.83 4.55
C ARG A 892 -141.51 -27.21 4.71
N PHE A 893 -142.25 -28.12 5.32
CA PHE A 893 -141.95 -29.54 5.30
C PHE A 893 -142.58 -30.12 4.03
N GLY A 894 -141.72 -30.66 3.18
CA GLY A 894 -142.11 -31.30 1.92
C GLY A 894 -142.80 -32.65 2.13
N SER A 895 -142.74 -33.51 1.11
CA SER A 895 -143.42 -34.80 1.09
C SER A 895 -142.74 -35.90 1.91
N VAL A 896 -141.55 -35.64 2.46
CA VAL A 896 -140.81 -36.61 3.28
C VAL A 896 -141.28 -36.55 4.73
N SER A 897 -141.68 -37.70 5.27
CA SER A 897 -142.06 -37.82 6.68
C SER A 897 -140.90 -37.49 7.61
N GLN A 898 -141.16 -36.63 8.59
CA GLN A 898 -140.15 -36.21 9.55
C GLN A 898 -140.41 -36.81 10.93
N SER A 899 -139.32 -37.22 11.59
CA SER A 899 -139.33 -37.58 13.01
C SER A 899 -138.42 -36.60 13.75
N LEU A 900 -139.02 -35.70 14.54
CA LEU A 900 -138.32 -34.60 15.20
C LEU A 900 -138.25 -34.84 16.70
N ALA A 901 -137.12 -34.45 17.30
CA ALA A 901 -136.98 -34.34 18.75
C ALA A 901 -137.89 -33.23 19.28
N SER A 902 -137.90 -32.09 18.57
CA SER A 902 -138.77 -30.96 18.88
C SER A 902 -139.00 -30.08 17.64
N LEU A 903 -140.19 -29.50 17.57
CA LEU A 903 -140.56 -28.44 16.62
C LEU A 903 -141.05 -27.25 17.43
N THR A 904 -140.27 -26.17 17.45
CA THR A 904 -140.66 -24.91 18.11
C THR A 904 -141.04 -23.90 17.05
N ILE A 905 -142.26 -23.36 17.13
CA ILE A 905 -142.77 -22.35 16.20
C ILE A 905 -142.84 -21.01 16.93
N GLY A 906 -141.98 -20.08 16.52
CA GLY A 906 -141.92 -18.71 17.04
C GLY A 906 -143.08 -17.85 16.55
N ALA A 907 -143.30 -16.73 17.26
CA ALA A 907 -144.38 -15.80 16.92
C ALA A 907 -144.21 -15.24 15.49
N GLY A 908 -145.30 -15.27 14.71
CA GLY A 908 -145.31 -14.80 13.32
C GLY A 908 -144.66 -15.75 12.31
N ALA A 909 -144.12 -16.89 12.76
CA ALA A 909 -143.55 -17.89 11.88
C ALA A 909 -144.64 -18.72 11.19
N THR A 910 -144.37 -19.18 9.98
CA THR A 910 -145.33 -19.99 9.20
C THR A 910 -144.73 -21.37 8.98
N VAL A 911 -145.41 -22.41 9.46
CA VAL A 911 -145.09 -23.79 9.12
C VAL A 911 -146.10 -24.31 8.11
N VAL A 912 -145.61 -24.82 6.98
CA VAL A 912 -146.44 -25.47 5.96
C VAL A 912 -146.09 -26.95 5.91
N PHE A 913 -147.11 -27.80 6.02
CA PHE A 913 -147.01 -29.23 5.77
C PHE A 913 -147.76 -29.56 4.48
N THR A 914 -147.09 -30.13 3.48
CA THR A 914 -147.77 -30.56 2.25
C THR A 914 -148.44 -31.93 2.45
N SER A 915 -149.71 -32.07 2.03
CA SER A 915 -150.61 -33.18 2.40
C SER A 915 -150.14 -34.56 1.93
N GLY A 916 -149.68 -35.37 2.89
CA GLY A 916 -149.43 -36.82 2.79
C GLY A 916 -149.23 -37.50 4.16
N ALA A 917 -149.45 -36.76 5.26
CA ALA A 917 -149.21 -37.22 6.63
C ALA A 917 -150.49 -37.82 7.24
N THR A 918 -150.57 -39.15 7.29
CA THR A 918 -151.54 -39.85 8.14
C THR A 918 -151.00 -39.93 9.57
N GLY A 919 -151.55 -39.11 10.47
CA GLY A 919 -151.55 -39.34 11.91
C GLY A 919 -150.61 -38.45 12.74
N PHE A 920 -151.14 -37.33 13.25
CA PHE A 920 -150.69 -36.86 14.57
C PHE A 920 -151.24 -37.84 15.61
N SER A 921 -150.45 -38.81 16.09
CA SER A 921 -150.87 -39.69 17.18
C SER A 921 -150.85 -38.90 18.50
N SER A 922 -152.03 -38.53 18.99
CA SER A 922 -152.19 -37.81 20.27
C SER A 922 -151.94 -38.73 21.46
N GLY A 923 -150.74 -38.66 22.05
CA GLY A 923 -150.50 -39.02 23.44
C GLY A 923 -150.74 -37.80 24.34
N GLU A 924 -151.98 -37.67 24.82
CA GLU A 924 -152.49 -36.85 25.94
C GLU A 924 -152.19 -35.34 26.07
N LYS A 925 -153.32 -34.60 26.15
CA LYS A 925 -153.58 -33.27 26.73
C LYS A 925 -152.88 -32.04 26.14
N GLY A 926 -153.62 -31.43 25.20
CA GLY A 926 -153.65 -29.97 25.08
C GLY A 926 -154.11 -29.31 26.39
N SER A 927 -153.29 -28.40 26.89
CA SER A 927 -153.66 -27.37 27.86
C SER A 927 -153.79 -26.05 27.09
N SER A 928 -154.98 -25.73 26.58
CA SER A 928 -155.32 -24.39 26.14
C SER A 928 -155.71 -23.54 27.35
N GLY A 929 -154.71 -22.94 28.01
CA GLY A 929 -154.91 -22.03 29.13
C GLY A 929 -155.23 -20.61 28.66
N GLY A 930 -156.50 -20.21 28.82
CA GLY A 930 -156.84 -18.94 29.45
C GLY A 930 -157.19 -17.73 28.57
N GLY A 931 -158.49 -17.57 28.30
CA GLY A 931 -159.25 -16.35 28.64
C GLY A 931 -159.09 -15.10 27.74
N SER A 932 -160.05 -14.90 26.84
CA SER A 932 -160.37 -13.56 26.30
C SER A 932 -161.65 -13.06 26.99
N ALA A 933 -161.52 -12.02 27.81
CA ALA A 933 -162.65 -11.26 28.33
C ALA A 933 -163.15 -10.29 27.25
N LEU A 934 -164.43 -10.46 26.92
CA LEU A 934 -165.37 -9.62 26.19
C LEU A 934 -165.17 -8.07 26.30
N VAL A 935 -165.32 -7.40 25.13
CA VAL A 935 -166.20 -6.20 24.86
C VAL A 935 -165.54 -4.80 24.98
N PRO A 936 -165.96 -3.77 24.20
CA PRO A 936 -165.91 -3.51 22.75
C PRO A 936 -165.36 -2.07 22.48
N GLU A 937 -165.58 -1.47 21.30
CA GLU A 937 -165.33 -0.02 21.08
C GLU A 937 -166.10 0.90 22.05
N PRO A 938 -165.69 2.18 22.16
CA PRO A 938 -166.65 3.21 21.78
C PRO A 938 -166.02 4.25 20.85
N SER A 939 -166.54 4.33 19.63
CA SER A 939 -166.34 5.46 18.74
C SER A 939 -166.91 6.75 19.35
N ALA A 940 -166.08 7.80 19.42
CA ALA A 940 -166.33 9.15 18.89
C ALA A 940 -165.59 10.24 19.69
N LEU A 941 -165.29 11.34 18.99
CA LEU A 941 -164.58 12.56 19.40
C LEU A 941 -163.06 12.52 19.21
N GLY A 942 -162.66 13.11 18.07
CA GLY A 942 -161.29 13.52 17.79
C GLY A 942 -160.95 14.86 18.42
N LEU A 943 -159.78 15.35 18.00
CA LEU A 943 -159.14 16.63 18.25
C LEU A 943 -157.88 16.57 19.15
N LEU A 944 -156.80 17.08 18.56
CA LEU A 944 -155.72 17.90 19.13
C LEU A 944 -154.63 17.26 20.03
N LEU A 945 -153.40 17.32 19.49
CA LEU A 945 -152.20 18.02 20.01
C LEU A 945 -151.62 17.75 21.41
N VAL A 946 -150.29 17.82 21.41
CA VAL A 946 -149.37 18.35 22.44
C VAL A 946 -148.85 17.38 23.51
N GLY A 947 -147.54 17.51 23.76
CA GLY A 947 -146.93 17.34 25.08
C GLY A 947 -145.99 16.13 25.16
N ALA A 948 -144.70 16.26 24.87
CA ALA A 948 -143.66 16.80 25.78
C ALA A 948 -143.32 15.87 26.96
N LEU A 949 -142.01 15.70 27.15
CA LEU A 949 -141.32 15.18 28.34
C LEU A 949 -141.59 13.70 28.65
N GLY A 950 -140.59 12.84 28.77
CA GLY A 950 -139.22 13.09 29.17
C GLY A 950 -138.89 12.15 30.33
N MET A 951 -137.60 11.87 30.48
CA MET A 951 -137.01 11.29 31.69
C MET A 951 -137.37 9.81 31.96
N LEU A 952 -136.51 8.95 32.49
CA LEU A 952 -135.12 9.01 32.90
C LEU A 952 -134.72 7.54 33.09
N THR A 953 -133.46 7.22 32.78
CA THR A 953 -132.59 6.30 33.53
C THR A 953 -133.08 4.87 33.87
N ARG A 954 -132.30 3.88 33.48
CA ARG A 954 -131.23 3.23 34.29
C ARG A 954 -130.80 1.97 33.54
N ARG A 955 -129.53 1.82 33.17
CA ARG A 955 -128.35 1.48 34.01
C ARG A 955 -128.34 -0.01 34.41
N ARG A 956 -127.30 -0.70 33.91
CA ARG A 956 -126.67 -1.95 34.39
C ARG A 956 -127.61 -3.17 34.44
N ARG A 957 -127.23 -4.31 33.89
CA ARG A 957 -126.01 -5.06 34.18
C ARG A 957 -125.80 -6.14 33.13
#